data_AF-F4XQG8-F1
#
_entry.id   AF-F4XQG8-F1
#
_cell.length_a   1.000
_cell.length_b   1.000
_cell.length_c   1.000
_cell.angle_alpha   90.00
_cell.angle_beta   90.00
_cell.angle_gamma   90.00
#
_symmetry.space_group_name_H-M   'P 1'
#
loop_
_entity.id
_entity.type
_entity.pdbx_description
1 polymer ?
#
loop_
_entity_poly.entity_id
_entity_poly.type
_entity_poly.pdbx_seq_one_letter_code
_entity_poly.pdbx_strand_id
1 'polypeptide(L)'
;MEKRGKTTSITSRFPHFYDGANVESLLYQFIDVFGFLLESGETDLLAVMRSHHVDTADNEGSQGFIAAQKGDLDQLFALYLEALGGTSQLVKVSHQFSPGSIKNVSNLAKKLHQGRDELSQYLRDALDPHTKTLLERYQVAQAQFNLESFRDLPGLAIQLLVATDQLSHYLKIHLPPETLELLNHYDGFPPLPEPLQQGLVQTLNQQLVNPSLYRKNKPYFQTLTLSKAAQQLLAQQPIGEDRQRLNRLLLEAAYPDYISPSHIPTLAEVEQGLIKGLNHSLQDPLLYQKTDQPQSQTLPAGTDLIIQNRQLLEAAYPNEIAKSYAPYRERLKGLIQILRQGAATKPGIIDLVAANLGILGDSPAAQAAKKTIQIQEFMPRLTQLHPPNQPEHRYLLTLQEEFEVYNPNPQPEEIEIFLAVQPTLPVVLYNLRIVNCDTEASVVYKGKVEANDVLSFREDIVDVNGKPYATEGTPLLPTHTSRWRLEAELAEGYPLARFDQQRFDQTTFVLSETVASLEMRFYKLTPGVFDVKIPWDIPGFTDKFQEAGDHPRHQIAGIIDKVKAAGVLGIITYQKRFQETHEIVAELTVERSPFREEHLAEDHLTISSKQVPYPEGVVHEMSDNLLTCGVFDYTGFDSGNRFA
;
A
#
# COMPACT_ATOMS: atom_id res chain seq x y z
N MET A 1 12.35 -14.95 51.06
CA MET A 1 11.40 -14.41 50.06
C MET A 1 11.84 -13.00 49.72
N GLU A 2 11.95 -12.68 48.42
CA GLU A 2 12.16 -11.29 47.98
C GLU A 2 10.91 -10.46 48.28
N LYS A 3 11.11 -9.22 48.73
CA LYS A 3 10.03 -8.28 49.01
C LYS A 3 9.48 -7.72 47.70
N ARG A 4 8.18 -7.94 47.44
CA ARG A 4 7.47 -7.42 46.26
C ARG A 4 7.11 -5.94 46.43
N GLY A 5 7.06 -5.20 45.32
CA GLY A 5 6.96 -3.75 45.31
C GLY A 5 5.64 -3.23 45.87
N LYS A 6 4.51 -3.77 45.40
CA LYS A 6 3.17 -3.39 45.87
C LYS A 6 2.89 -3.92 47.27
N THR A 7 3.30 -5.14 47.60
CA THR A 7 3.25 -5.67 48.98
C THR A 7 3.94 -4.70 49.94
N THR A 8 5.15 -4.24 49.61
CA THR A 8 5.92 -3.29 50.43
C THR A 8 5.26 -1.91 50.49
N SER A 9 4.66 -1.44 49.39
CA SER A 9 3.92 -0.17 49.35
C SER A 9 2.65 -0.18 50.22
N ILE A 10 1.98 -1.35 50.32
CA ILE A 10 0.81 -1.55 51.16
C ILE A 10 1.24 -1.66 52.61
N THR A 11 2.22 -2.51 52.92
CA THR A 11 2.66 -2.72 54.30
C THR A 11 3.32 -1.49 54.92
N SER A 12 3.96 -0.62 54.12
CA SER A 12 4.52 0.65 54.60
C SER A 12 3.47 1.67 55.06
N ARG A 13 2.19 1.45 54.72
CA ARG A 13 1.07 2.31 55.16
C ARG A 13 0.45 1.87 56.47
N PHE A 14 0.81 0.67 56.96
CA PHE A 14 0.34 0.20 58.26
C PHE A 14 1.16 0.85 59.39
N PRO A 15 0.51 1.16 60.54
CA PRO A 15 1.22 1.58 61.74
C PRO A 15 2.33 0.61 62.15
N HIS A 16 3.41 1.15 62.72
CA HIS A 16 4.62 0.41 63.12
C HIS A 16 4.39 -0.83 64.02
N PHE A 17 3.27 -0.89 64.76
CA PHE A 17 2.95 -2.02 65.63
C PHE A 17 2.54 -3.30 64.88
N TYR A 18 2.16 -3.21 63.60
CA TYR A 18 1.76 -4.35 62.79
C TYR A 18 2.94 -5.15 62.21
N ASP A 19 4.18 -4.71 62.45
CA ASP A 19 5.40 -5.35 61.95
C ASP A 19 5.35 -5.69 60.44
N GLY A 20 4.78 -4.77 59.64
CA GLY A 20 4.58 -4.94 58.19
C GLY A 20 5.88 -5.04 57.37
N ALA A 21 7.05 -4.96 58.02
CA ALA A 21 8.35 -5.17 57.39
C ALA A 21 8.87 -6.62 57.55
N ASN A 22 8.25 -7.40 58.43
CA ASN A 22 8.63 -8.78 58.73
C ASN A 22 7.92 -9.77 57.80
N VAL A 23 8.71 -10.38 56.93
CA VAL A 23 8.29 -11.29 55.86
C VAL A 23 7.72 -12.61 56.41
N GLU A 24 8.06 -12.96 57.65
CA GLU A 24 7.55 -14.16 58.33
C GLU A 24 6.22 -13.91 59.06
N SER A 25 5.78 -12.65 59.17
CA SER A 25 4.51 -12.33 59.83
C SER A 25 3.32 -12.79 58.98
N LEU A 26 2.29 -13.32 59.65
CA LEU A 26 1.05 -13.77 58.99
C LEU A 26 0.37 -12.63 58.22
N LEU A 27 0.47 -11.40 58.74
CA LEU A 27 -0.05 -10.20 58.10
C LEU A 27 0.70 -9.88 56.81
N TYR A 28 2.03 -9.96 56.81
CA TYR A 28 2.82 -9.75 55.59
C TYR A 28 2.50 -10.81 54.55
N GLN A 29 2.44 -12.09 54.93
CA GLN A 29 2.11 -13.18 54.02
C GLN A 29 0.70 -13.04 53.43
N PHE A 30 -0.28 -12.61 54.23
CA PHE A 30 -1.63 -12.33 53.75
C PHE A 30 -1.64 -11.17 52.75
N ILE A 31 -1.00 -10.04 53.09
CA ILE A 31 -0.92 -8.88 52.20
C ILE A 31 -0.11 -9.20 50.94
N ASP A 32 0.86 -10.10 51.01
CA ASP A 32 1.67 -10.50 49.86
C ASP A 32 0.86 -11.25 48.78
N VAL A 33 -0.17 -12.00 49.16
CA VAL A 33 -1.11 -12.61 48.20
C VAL A 33 -1.89 -11.52 47.45
N PHE A 34 -2.37 -10.48 48.14
CA PHE A 34 -3.05 -9.36 47.49
C PHE A 34 -2.10 -8.50 46.65
N GLY A 35 -0.89 -8.24 47.16
CA GLY A 35 0.16 -7.52 46.45
C GLY A 35 0.55 -8.21 45.15
N PHE A 36 0.62 -9.54 45.17
CA PHE A 36 0.86 -10.35 43.97
C PHE A 36 -0.26 -10.24 42.93
N LEU A 37 -1.52 -10.34 43.36
CA LEU A 37 -2.67 -10.21 42.46
C LEU A 37 -2.75 -8.80 41.86
N LEU A 38 -2.41 -7.76 42.64
CA LEU A 38 -2.37 -6.38 42.15
C LEU A 38 -1.20 -6.14 41.18
N GLU A 39 -0.01 -6.68 41.44
CA GLU A 39 1.12 -6.62 40.49
C GLU A 39 0.81 -7.39 39.21
N SER A 40 0.19 -8.57 39.33
CA SER A 40 -0.22 -9.37 38.17
C SER A 40 -1.29 -8.62 37.36
N GLY A 41 -2.33 -8.10 38.01
CA GLY A 41 -3.37 -7.33 37.34
C GLY A 41 -2.88 -6.02 36.71
N GLU A 42 -1.91 -5.32 37.33
CA GLU A 42 -1.27 -4.15 36.73
C GLU A 42 -0.39 -4.54 35.53
N THR A 43 0.32 -5.66 35.61
CA THR A 43 1.12 -6.19 34.50
C THR A 43 0.22 -6.58 33.33
N ASP A 44 -0.89 -7.29 33.60
CA ASP A 44 -1.89 -7.67 32.62
C ASP A 44 -2.56 -6.44 31.99
N LEU A 45 -2.91 -5.44 32.80
CA LEU A 45 -3.49 -4.18 32.31
C LEU A 45 -2.49 -3.40 31.44
N LEU A 46 -1.22 -3.34 31.85
CA LEU A 46 -0.16 -2.70 31.06
C LEU A 46 0.09 -3.47 29.75
N ALA A 47 0.04 -4.79 29.76
CA ALA A 47 0.15 -5.63 28.55
C ALA A 47 -1.04 -5.38 27.60
N VAL A 48 -2.26 -5.34 28.12
CA VAL A 48 -3.46 -4.96 27.36
C VAL A 48 -3.30 -3.56 26.76
N MET A 49 -2.94 -2.56 27.57
CA MET A 49 -2.70 -1.20 27.10
C MET A 49 -1.59 -1.10 26.04
N ARG A 50 -0.55 -1.93 26.18
CA ARG A 50 0.57 -2.00 25.25
C ARG A 50 0.19 -2.64 23.92
N SER A 51 -0.58 -3.74 23.96
CA SER A 51 -1.09 -4.46 22.77
C SER A 51 -1.93 -3.59 21.82
N HIS A 52 -2.45 -2.45 22.32
CA HIS A 52 -3.34 -1.56 21.57
C HIS A 52 -2.65 -0.61 20.61
N HIS A 53 -1.43 -0.16 20.92
CA HIS A 53 -0.66 0.67 20.01
C HIS A 53 0.37 -0.18 19.29
N VAL A 54 0.44 -0.05 17.96
CA VAL A 54 1.37 -0.84 17.15
C VAL A 54 2.81 -0.65 17.66
N ASP A 55 3.16 0.55 18.15
CA ASP A 55 4.50 0.87 18.66
C ASP A 55 4.84 0.29 20.04
N THR A 56 3.85 -0.16 20.82
CA THR A 56 4.07 -0.68 22.18
C THR A 56 3.63 -2.12 22.39
N ALA A 57 2.99 -2.74 21.39
CA ALA A 57 2.50 -4.10 21.49
C ALA A 57 3.66 -5.08 21.67
N ASP A 58 3.62 -5.85 22.76
CA ASP A 58 4.46 -7.03 22.92
C ASP A 58 3.89 -8.17 22.08
N ASN A 59 4.79 -9.00 21.52
CA ASN A 59 4.42 -10.12 20.67
C ASN A 59 4.04 -11.37 21.47
N GLU A 60 3.69 -11.24 22.74
CA GLU A 60 3.30 -12.40 23.55
C GLU A 60 1.98 -12.99 23.04
N GLY A 61 2.03 -14.26 22.62
CA GLY A 61 0.89 -14.95 22.00
C GLY A 61 0.73 -14.73 20.50
N SER A 62 1.47 -13.80 19.87
CA SER A 62 1.57 -13.80 18.41
C SER A 62 2.44 -14.99 17.99
N GLN A 63 2.05 -15.70 16.93
CA GLN A 63 2.93 -16.72 16.31
C GLN A 63 4.10 -16.06 15.54
N GLY A 64 4.50 -14.85 15.94
CA GLY A 64 5.60 -14.12 15.34
C GLY A 64 6.90 -14.91 15.40
N PHE A 65 7.72 -14.78 14.35
CA PHE A 65 8.95 -15.54 14.20
C PHE A 65 10.00 -15.12 15.25
N ILE A 66 10.20 -15.93 16.29
CA ILE A 66 11.17 -15.68 17.37
C ILE A 66 12.58 -16.10 16.91
N ALA A 67 13.46 -15.12 16.74
CA ALA A 67 14.84 -15.26 16.26
C ALA A 67 15.79 -16.07 17.19
N ALA A 68 15.30 -16.60 18.32
CA ALA A 68 16.10 -17.36 19.28
C ALA A 68 16.46 -18.78 18.81
N GLN A 69 15.75 -19.32 17.81
CA GLN A 69 16.12 -20.57 17.14
C GLN A 69 17.08 -20.26 15.97
N LYS A 70 18.33 -19.95 16.29
CA LYS A 70 19.37 -19.57 15.29
C LYS A 70 19.77 -20.69 14.31
N GLY A 71 19.21 -21.89 14.41
CA GLY A 71 19.36 -22.98 13.44
C GLY A 71 18.33 -22.97 12.29
N ASP A 72 17.31 -22.11 12.38
CA ASP A 72 16.09 -22.22 11.59
C ASP A 72 16.04 -21.31 10.35
N LEU A 73 17.15 -20.73 9.91
CA LEU A 73 17.14 -19.88 8.71
C LEU A 73 16.66 -20.65 7.46
N ASP A 74 17.00 -21.94 7.36
CA ASP A 74 16.56 -22.83 6.28
C ASP A 74 15.12 -23.33 6.48
N GLN A 75 14.66 -23.55 7.72
CA GLN A 75 13.25 -23.84 8.02
C GLN A 75 12.36 -22.62 7.83
N LEU A 76 12.85 -21.41 8.15
CA LEU A 76 12.21 -20.13 7.85
C LEU A 76 12.10 -19.92 6.34
N PHE A 77 13.15 -20.22 5.59
CA PHE A 77 13.11 -20.19 4.13
C PHE A 77 12.12 -21.23 3.58
N ALA A 78 12.10 -22.44 4.14
CA ALA A 78 11.19 -23.52 3.74
C ALA A 78 9.72 -23.20 4.09
N LEU A 79 9.41 -22.81 5.32
CA LEU A 79 8.09 -22.39 5.78
C LEU A 79 7.59 -21.14 5.06
N TYR A 80 8.47 -20.19 4.72
CA TYR A 80 8.10 -18.99 3.97
C TYR A 80 7.85 -19.31 2.50
N LEU A 81 8.67 -20.16 1.88
CA LEU A 81 8.42 -20.68 0.54
C LEU A 81 7.13 -21.50 0.53
N GLU A 82 6.91 -22.39 1.49
CA GLU A 82 5.75 -23.28 1.61
C GLU A 82 4.44 -22.52 1.89
N ALA A 83 4.45 -21.54 2.80
CA ALA A 83 3.30 -20.67 3.08
C ALA A 83 2.98 -19.69 1.93
N LEU A 84 3.94 -19.43 1.05
CA LEU A 84 3.76 -18.74 -0.22
C LEU A 84 3.72 -19.74 -1.41
N GLY A 85 3.44 -21.04 -1.21
CA GLY A 85 3.34 -22.00 -2.32
C GLY A 85 4.68 -22.34 -2.98
N GLY A 86 5.53 -23.06 -2.24
CA GLY A 86 6.94 -23.29 -2.55
C GLY A 86 7.22 -23.77 -3.96
N THR A 87 8.33 -23.31 -4.56
CA THR A 87 8.78 -23.54 -5.96
C THR A 87 7.78 -23.13 -7.06
N SER A 88 6.48 -23.37 -6.90
CA SER A 88 5.40 -22.97 -7.80
C SER A 88 5.21 -21.45 -7.89
N GLN A 89 5.56 -20.65 -6.86
CA GLN A 89 5.62 -19.19 -7.01
C GLN A 89 6.84 -18.69 -7.78
N LEU A 90 7.95 -19.44 -7.81
CA LEU A 90 9.03 -19.14 -8.78
C LEU A 90 8.56 -19.44 -10.21
N VAL A 91 7.60 -20.34 -10.40
CA VAL A 91 6.90 -20.60 -11.67
C VAL A 91 5.90 -19.47 -12.00
N LYS A 92 5.45 -18.66 -11.03
CA LYS A 92 4.60 -17.46 -11.24
C LYS A 92 5.40 -16.16 -11.43
N VAL A 93 6.73 -16.22 -11.46
CA VAL A 93 7.56 -15.05 -11.78
C VAL A 93 7.26 -14.65 -13.22
N SER A 94 6.89 -13.38 -13.44
CA SER A 94 6.75 -12.93 -14.82
C SER A 94 8.10 -13.00 -15.53
N HIS A 95 8.13 -13.70 -16.65
CA HIS A 95 9.31 -13.80 -17.53
C HIS A 95 9.37 -12.70 -18.58
N GLN A 96 8.36 -11.83 -18.62
CA GLN A 96 8.35 -10.66 -19.47
C GLN A 96 9.28 -9.58 -18.91
N PHE A 97 9.86 -8.78 -19.80
CA PHE A 97 10.59 -7.58 -19.46
C PHE A 97 9.63 -6.51 -18.93
N SER A 98 10.04 -5.88 -17.84
CA SER A 98 9.44 -4.70 -17.20
C SER A 98 10.53 -3.66 -16.90
N PRO A 99 10.19 -2.41 -16.54
CA PRO A 99 11.18 -1.40 -16.14
C PRO A 99 12.15 -1.94 -15.06
N GLY A 100 13.46 -1.82 -15.30
CA GLY A 100 14.49 -2.39 -14.43
C GLY A 100 14.88 -3.85 -14.73
N SER A 101 14.21 -4.50 -15.69
CA SER A 101 14.66 -5.80 -16.23
C SER A 101 15.97 -5.68 -17.01
N ILE A 102 16.30 -4.49 -17.50
CA ILE A 102 17.54 -4.17 -18.21
C ILE A 102 18.42 -3.35 -17.26
N LYS A 103 19.48 -3.97 -16.74
CA LYS A 103 20.42 -3.35 -15.80
C LYS A 103 21.34 -2.33 -16.46
N ASN A 104 21.66 -2.55 -17.73
CA ASN A 104 22.55 -1.68 -18.50
C ASN A 104 21.96 -1.43 -19.89
N VAL A 105 21.04 -0.46 -19.95
CA VAL A 105 20.31 -0.08 -21.16
C VAL A 105 21.27 0.36 -22.25
N SER A 106 22.27 1.17 -21.91
CA SER A 106 23.25 1.72 -22.86
C SER A 106 24.07 0.63 -23.55
N ASN A 107 24.56 -0.35 -22.79
CA ASN A 107 25.36 -1.43 -23.37
C ASN A 107 24.50 -2.41 -24.18
N LEU A 108 23.26 -2.68 -23.75
CA LEU A 108 22.34 -3.51 -24.53
C LEU A 108 21.98 -2.84 -25.86
N ALA A 109 21.61 -1.55 -25.81
CA ALA A 109 21.32 -0.74 -26.98
C ALA A 109 22.48 -0.75 -27.98
N LYS A 110 23.72 -0.61 -27.47
CA LYS A 110 24.94 -0.71 -28.29
C LYS A 110 25.11 -2.09 -28.92
N LYS A 111 25.00 -3.18 -28.15
CA LYS A 111 25.16 -4.55 -28.66
C LYS A 111 24.14 -4.87 -29.75
N LEU A 112 22.87 -4.56 -29.50
CA LEU A 112 21.78 -4.81 -30.45
C LEU A 112 21.93 -3.94 -31.69
N HIS A 113 22.30 -2.66 -31.56
CA HIS A 113 22.57 -1.83 -32.72
C HIS A 113 23.76 -2.36 -33.53
N GLN A 114 24.85 -2.79 -32.88
CA GLN A 114 26.01 -3.29 -33.60
C GLN A 114 25.77 -4.64 -34.27
N GLY A 115 24.92 -5.50 -33.70
CA GLY A 115 24.57 -6.80 -34.28
C GLY A 115 25.80 -7.64 -34.60
N ARG A 116 26.75 -7.77 -33.66
CA ARG A 116 28.03 -8.47 -33.93
C ARG A 116 27.89 -9.99 -33.94
N ASP A 117 26.89 -10.52 -33.25
CA ASP A 117 26.56 -11.94 -33.16
C ASP A 117 25.17 -12.19 -33.74
N GLU A 118 24.91 -13.44 -34.13
CA GLU A 118 23.66 -13.86 -34.81
C GLU A 118 22.41 -13.53 -33.98
N LEU A 119 22.48 -13.69 -32.65
CA LEU A 119 21.37 -13.40 -31.75
C LEU A 119 21.09 -11.90 -31.68
N SER A 120 22.13 -11.07 -31.53
CA SER A 120 21.98 -9.60 -31.53
C SER A 120 21.45 -9.09 -32.88
N GLN A 121 21.86 -9.68 -34.00
CA GLN A 121 21.30 -9.36 -35.34
C GLN A 121 19.82 -9.73 -35.41
N TYR A 122 19.49 -10.95 -35.00
CA TYR A 122 18.11 -11.43 -34.99
C TYR A 122 17.20 -10.52 -34.16
N LEU A 123 17.62 -10.21 -32.94
CA LEU A 123 16.88 -9.32 -32.04
C LEU A 123 16.75 -7.94 -32.66
N ARG A 124 17.82 -7.37 -33.23
CA ARG A 124 17.76 -6.08 -33.93
C ARG A 124 16.72 -6.09 -35.04
N ASP A 125 16.69 -7.14 -35.86
CA ASP A 125 15.78 -7.24 -36.99
C ASP A 125 14.32 -7.39 -36.54
N ALA A 126 14.09 -8.08 -35.41
CA ALA A 126 12.77 -8.23 -34.78
C ALA A 126 12.24 -6.94 -34.13
N LEU A 127 13.09 -5.93 -33.86
CA LEU A 127 12.63 -4.66 -33.31
C LEU A 127 11.77 -3.88 -34.31
N ASP A 128 10.76 -3.17 -33.79
CA ASP A 128 9.93 -2.29 -34.59
C ASP A 128 10.74 -1.07 -35.11
N PRO A 129 10.30 -0.43 -36.22
CA PRO A 129 11.04 0.68 -36.82
C PRO A 129 11.33 1.84 -35.87
N HIS A 130 10.40 2.15 -34.95
CA HIS A 130 10.58 3.25 -34.01
C HIS A 130 11.69 2.93 -33.01
N THR A 131 11.70 1.72 -32.45
CA THR A 131 12.78 1.27 -31.56
C THR A 131 14.13 1.25 -32.27
N LYS A 132 14.19 0.84 -33.54
CA LYS A 132 15.43 0.90 -34.35
C LYS A 132 15.96 2.34 -34.47
N THR A 133 15.09 3.31 -34.77
CA THR A 133 15.45 4.73 -34.81
C THR A 133 15.92 5.26 -33.45
N LEU A 134 15.31 4.83 -32.35
CA LEU A 134 15.79 5.16 -31.00
C LEU A 134 17.21 4.64 -30.77
N LEU A 135 17.49 3.38 -31.12
CA LEU A 135 18.83 2.79 -30.97
C LEU A 135 19.87 3.52 -31.82
N GLU A 136 19.52 3.92 -33.04
CA GLU A 136 20.40 4.69 -33.93
C GLU A 136 20.72 6.07 -33.34
N ARG A 137 19.68 6.81 -32.92
CA ARG A 137 19.83 8.14 -32.30
C ARG A 137 20.55 8.09 -30.95
N TYR A 138 20.48 6.97 -30.26
CA TYR A 138 21.19 6.76 -29.01
C TYR A 138 22.67 6.41 -29.21
N GLN A 139 23.17 6.15 -30.43
CA GLN A 139 24.58 5.85 -30.63
C GLN A 139 25.48 7.02 -30.26
N VAL A 140 26.67 6.71 -29.72
CA VAL A 140 27.64 7.74 -29.30
C VAL A 140 28.13 8.60 -30.47
N ALA A 141 28.11 8.06 -31.69
CA ALA A 141 28.42 8.81 -32.91
C ALA A 141 27.45 9.99 -33.13
N GLN A 142 26.19 9.84 -32.73
CA GLN A 142 25.18 10.90 -32.85
C GLN A 142 25.37 12.03 -31.82
N ALA A 143 26.23 11.81 -30.81
CA ALA A 143 26.60 12.85 -29.86
C ALA A 143 27.77 13.72 -30.36
N GLN A 144 28.50 13.30 -31.40
CA GLN A 144 29.63 14.06 -31.91
C GLN A 144 29.17 15.33 -32.65
N PHE A 145 29.92 16.41 -32.47
CA PHE A 145 29.77 17.63 -33.26
C PHE A 145 30.26 17.41 -34.69
N ASN A 146 29.45 17.87 -35.64
CA ASN A 146 29.79 18.12 -37.03
C ASN A 146 29.44 19.59 -37.35
N LEU A 147 29.72 20.08 -38.56
CA LEU A 147 29.43 21.47 -38.92
C LEU A 147 27.93 21.81 -38.86
N GLU A 148 27.04 20.84 -39.11
CA GLU A 148 25.58 20.99 -39.03
C GLU A 148 25.05 21.06 -37.59
N SER A 149 25.90 20.72 -36.61
CA SER A 149 25.57 20.79 -35.19
C SER A 149 25.48 22.22 -34.66
N PHE A 150 25.79 23.23 -35.46
CA PHE A 150 25.87 24.63 -35.04
C PHE A 150 24.86 25.48 -35.79
N ARG A 151 24.11 26.28 -35.03
CA ARG A 151 23.24 27.34 -35.55
C ARG A 151 24.07 28.58 -35.94
N ASP A 152 25.06 28.89 -35.11
CA ASP A 152 25.98 30.01 -35.29
C ASP A 152 27.38 29.65 -34.76
N LEU A 153 28.17 28.97 -35.60
CA LEU A 153 29.56 28.64 -35.29
C LEU A 153 30.48 29.87 -35.21
N PRO A 154 30.36 30.90 -36.09
CA PRO A 154 31.08 32.17 -35.92
C PRO A 154 30.82 32.84 -34.58
N GLY A 155 29.55 32.93 -34.14
CA GLY A 155 29.18 33.48 -32.84
C GLY A 155 29.80 32.70 -31.67
N LEU A 156 29.81 31.36 -31.75
CA LEU A 156 30.50 30.53 -30.74
C LEU A 156 32.00 30.81 -30.71
N ALA A 157 32.65 30.99 -31.86
CA ALA A 157 34.06 31.34 -31.91
C ALA A 157 34.33 32.67 -31.21
N ILE A 158 33.49 33.69 -31.41
CA ILE A 158 33.59 34.97 -30.70
C ILE A 158 33.37 34.77 -29.19
N GLN A 159 32.37 33.98 -28.78
CA GLN A 159 32.11 33.68 -27.38
C GLN A 159 33.33 33.02 -26.71
N LEU A 160 34.00 32.10 -27.39
CA LEU A 160 35.24 31.45 -26.91
C LEU A 160 36.45 32.38 -26.96
N LEU A 161 36.50 33.34 -27.90
CA LEU A 161 37.56 34.33 -27.97
C LEU A 161 37.49 35.29 -26.78
N VAL A 162 36.31 35.81 -26.47
CA VAL A 162 36.11 36.73 -25.34
C VAL A 162 36.16 35.98 -24.00
N ALA A 163 35.56 34.79 -23.93
CA ALA A 163 35.58 33.90 -22.78
C ALA A 163 35.17 34.57 -21.45
N THR A 164 34.02 35.23 -21.42
CA THR A 164 33.52 35.95 -20.23
C THR A 164 33.05 35.01 -19.11
N ASP A 165 32.54 33.84 -19.45
CA ASP A 165 32.07 32.84 -18.49
C ASP A 165 33.11 31.72 -18.25
N GLN A 166 32.95 31.03 -17.11
CA GLN A 166 33.88 29.98 -16.67
C GLN A 166 34.02 28.84 -17.69
N LEU A 167 32.92 28.44 -18.36
CA LEU A 167 32.91 27.33 -19.30
C LEU A 167 33.61 27.73 -20.60
N SER A 168 33.35 28.93 -21.13
CA SER A 168 34.02 29.44 -22.33
C SER A 168 35.52 29.61 -22.10
N HIS A 169 35.93 30.10 -20.93
CA HIS A 169 37.35 30.12 -20.54
C HIS A 169 37.94 28.72 -20.48
N TYR A 170 37.23 27.77 -19.87
CA TYR A 170 37.66 26.37 -19.81
C TYR A 170 37.86 25.76 -21.21
N LEU A 171 36.91 25.98 -22.13
CA LEU A 171 37.01 25.48 -23.50
C LEU A 171 38.17 26.14 -24.26
N LYS A 172 38.36 27.46 -24.09
CA LYS A 172 39.46 28.21 -24.72
C LYS A 172 40.84 27.68 -24.34
N ILE A 173 41.11 27.45 -23.05
CA ILE A 173 42.41 26.95 -22.58
C ILE A 173 42.68 25.50 -23.01
N HIS A 174 41.65 24.79 -23.45
CA HIS A 174 41.75 23.41 -23.94
C HIS A 174 41.83 23.32 -25.46
N LEU A 175 41.88 24.45 -26.18
CA LEU A 175 42.16 24.48 -27.61
C LEU A 175 43.62 24.08 -27.89
N PRO A 176 43.89 23.31 -28.95
CA PRO A 176 45.25 23.10 -29.45
C PRO A 176 45.92 24.45 -29.78
N PRO A 177 47.26 24.57 -29.64
CA PRO A 177 47.98 25.82 -29.90
C PRO A 177 47.67 26.42 -31.28
N GLU A 178 47.64 25.58 -32.32
CA GLU A 178 47.31 25.98 -33.69
C GLU A 178 45.90 26.60 -33.79
N THR A 179 44.90 25.95 -33.19
CA THR A 179 43.51 26.45 -33.17
C THR A 179 43.39 27.72 -32.33
N LEU A 180 44.12 27.83 -31.22
CA LEU A 180 44.12 29.01 -30.36
C LEU A 180 44.75 30.22 -31.08
N GLU A 181 45.84 30.02 -31.81
CA GLU A 181 46.43 31.07 -32.66
C GLU A 181 45.44 31.53 -33.72
N LEU A 182 44.79 30.59 -34.43
CA LEU A 182 43.76 30.92 -35.42
C LEU A 182 42.58 31.67 -34.79
N LEU A 183 42.15 31.29 -33.59
CA LEU A 183 41.07 31.97 -32.86
C LEU A 183 41.46 33.39 -32.45
N ASN A 184 42.70 33.60 -31.99
CA ASN A 184 43.20 34.91 -31.56
C ASN A 184 43.40 35.89 -32.73
N HIS A 185 43.63 35.38 -33.95
CA HIS A 185 43.73 36.19 -35.17
C HIS A 185 42.39 36.37 -35.90
N TYR A 186 41.31 35.74 -35.43
CA TYR A 186 39.99 35.89 -36.02
C TYR A 186 39.46 37.30 -35.76
N ASP A 187 39.07 38.00 -36.83
CA ASP A 187 38.59 39.39 -36.81
C ASP A 187 37.12 39.52 -36.40
N GLY A 188 36.43 38.40 -36.18
CA GLY A 188 35.03 38.35 -35.75
C GLY A 188 34.02 38.41 -36.90
N PHE A 189 34.46 38.47 -38.16
CA PHE A 189 33.55 38.55 -39.31
C PHE A 189 33.39 37.20 -40.03
N PRO A 190 32.16 36.80 -40.39
CA PRO A 190 31.95 35.60 -41.19
C PRO A 190 32.47 35.78 -42.63
N PRO A 191 32.92 34.70 -43.30
CA PRO A 191 32.88 33.31 -42.85
C PRO A 191 34.06 32.93 -41.94
N LEU A 192 33.80 32.03 -40.99
CA LEU A 192 34.86 31.48 -40.13
C LEU A 192 35.86 30.67 -40.99
N PRO A 193 37.19 30.85 -40.88
CA PRO A 193 38.15 30.08 -41.67
C PRO A 193 38.02 28.57 -41.47
N GLU A 194 38.10 27.78 -42.55
CA GLU A 194 37.90 26.32 -42.50
C GLU A 194 38.82 25.60 -41.49
N PRO A 195 40.14 25.92 -41.38
CA PRO A 195 41.00 25.31 -40.36
C PRO A 195 40.54 25.60 -38.93
N LEU A 196 39.99 26.81 -38.69
CA LEU A 196 39.44 27.19 -37.40
C LEU A 196 38.13 26.46 -37.11
N GLN A 197 37.24 26.30 -38.11
CA GLN A 197 36.02 25.49 -37.97
C GLN A 197 36.36 24.06 -37.56
N GLN A 198 37.26 23.40 -38.29
CA GLN A 198 37.67 22.02 -38.03
C GLN A 198 38.33 21.89 -36.65
N GLY A 199 39.23 22.81 -36.28
CA GLY A 199 39.91 22.83 -34.99
C GLY A 199 38.93 23.00 -33.81
N LEU A 200 37.92 23.86 -33.94
CA LEU A 200 36.88 24.04 -32.92
C LEU A 200 36.03 22.77 -32.75
N VAL A 201 35.54 22.20 -33.86
CA VAL A 201 34.73 20.98 -33.83
C VAL A 201 35.50 19.82 -33.23
N GLN A 202 36.76 19.63 -33.62
CA GLN A 202 37.62 18.59 -33.08
C GLN A 202 37.85 18.77 -31.57
N THR A 203 38.10 20.00 -31.12
CA THR A 203 38.30 20.30 -29.70
C THR A 203 37.04 20.02 -28.89
N LEU A 204 35.87 20.46 -29.37
CA LEU A 204 34.59 20.18 -28.71
C LEU A 204 34.35 18.68 -28.59
N ASN A 205 34.61 17.92 -29.66
CA ASN A 205 34.51 16.45 -29.63
C ASN A 205 35.49 15.79 -28.64
N GLN A 206 36.70 16.32 -28.47
CA GLN A 206 37.63 15.85 -27.44
C GLN A 206 37.11 16.16 -26.03
N GLN A 207 36.48 17.32 -25.83
CA GLN A 207 35.87 17.68 -24.54
C GLN A 207 34.66 16.80 -24.20
N LEU A 208 33.93 16.28 -25.19
CA LEU A 208 32.87 15.31 -24.93
C LEU A 208 33.39 14.07 -24.21
N VAL A 209 34.60 13.59 -24.53
CA VAL A 209 35.18 12.39 -23.89
C VAL A 209 35.80 12.73 -22.51
N ASN A 210 36.20 13.98 -22.31
CA ASN A 210 36.95 14.43 -21.13
C ASN A 210 36.13 14.30 -19.82
N PRO A 211 36.60 13.52 -18.83
CA PRO A 211 35.90 13.37 -17.56
C PRO A 211 35.88 14.65 -16.70
N SER A 212 36.75 15.62 -17.01
CA SER A 212 36.89 16.85 -16.22
C SER A 212 35.88 17.94 -16.59
N LEU A 213 35.26 17.88 -17.78
CA LEU A 213 34.38 18.94 -18.29
C LEU A 213 33.27 19.29 -17.29
N TYR A 214 32.47 18.30 -16.89
CA TYR A 214 31.42 18.49 -15.89
C TYR A 214 31.99 18.82 -14.51
N ARG A 215 33.00 18.07 -14.04
CA ARG A 215 33.52 18.23 -12.66
C ARG A 215 34.11 19.62 -12.40
N LYS A 216 34.84 20.18 -13.37
CA LYS A 216 35.47 21.50 -13.27
C LYS A 216 34.48 22.65 -13.41
N ASN A 217 33.35 22.43 -14.10
CA ASN A 217 32.34 23.45 -14.38
C ASN A 217 30.99 23.15 -13.71
N LYS A 218 30.97 22.28 -12.69
CA LYS A 218 29.75 21.84 -12.01
C LYS A 218 28.88 22.99 -11.49
N PRO A 219 29.44 24.03 -10.83
CA PRO A 219 28.63 25.15 -10.34
C PRO A 219 27.90 25.88 -11.47
N TYR A 220 28.55 26.03 -12.63
CA TYR A 220 27.96 26.65 -13.81
C TYR A 220 26.85 25.77 -14.40
N PHE A 221 27.08 24.48 -14.60
CA PHE A 221 26.04 23.58 -15.14
C PHE A 221 24.81 23.44 -14.23
N GLN A 222 24.95 23.68 -12.92
CA GLN A 222 23.82 23.65 -11.97
C GLN A 222 22.89 24.86 -12.09
N THR A 223 23.30 25.96 -12.73
CA THR A 223 22.43 27.12 -12.97
C THR A 223 21.61 27.00 -14.24
N LEU A 224 21.88 25.99 -15.08
CA LEU A 224 21.24 25.82 -16.38
C LEU A 224 19.96 24.97 -16.29
N THR A 225 19.00 25.27 -17.16
CA THR A 225 17.83 24.42 -17.37
C THR A 225 18.21 23.21 -18.23
N LEU A 226 18.45 22.07 -17.60
CA LEU A 226 18.87 20.85 -18.29
C LEU A 226 17.68 20.09 -18.90
N SER A 227 17.88 19.47 -20.07
CA SER A 227 16.90 18.58 -20.70
C SER A 227 16.63 17.32 -19.87
N LYS A 228 15.47 16.68 -20.06
CA LYS A 228 15.11 15.42 -19.37
C LYS A 228 16.19 14.34 -19.56
N ALA A 229 16.73 14.21 -20.77
CA ALA A 229 17.81 13.26 -21.09
C ALA A 229 19.08 13.54 -20.27
N ALA A 230 19.49 14.82 -20.17
CA ALA A 230 20.66 15.21 -19.39
C ALA A 230 20.47 14.96 -17.90
N GLN A 231 19.29 15.26 -17.37
CA GLN A 231 18.95 15.01 -15.96
C GLN A 231 19.00 13.51 -15.62
N GLN A 232 18.42 12.66 -16.46
CA GLN A 232 18.44 11.21 -16.27
C GLN A 232 19.86 10.64 -16.32
N LEU A 233 20.66 11.04 -17.32
CA LEU A 233 22.05 10.61 -17.42
C LEU A 233 22.86 11.08 -16.21
N LEU A 234 22.69 12.32 -15.76
CA LEU A 234 23.41 12.86 -14.61
C LEU A 234 23.11 12.09 -13.32
N ALA A 235 21.86 11.66 -13.13
CA ALA A 235 21.45 10.85 -11.97
C ALA A 235 22.16 9.48 -11.92
N GLN A 236 22.61 8.95 -13.06
CA GLN A 236 23.28 7.64 -13.16
C GLN A 236 24.80 7.70 -12.98
N GLN A 237 25.39 8.88 -12.76
CA GLN A 237 26.84 9.08 -12.67
C GLN A 237 27.59 8.43 -13.85
N PRO A 238 27.34 8.91 -15.08
CA PRO A 238 27.65 8.15 -16.28
C PRO A 238 29.16 8.10 -16.53
N ILE A 239 29.61 6.97 -17.07
CA ILE A 239 30.99 6.73 -17.48
C ILE A 239 31.05 6.34 -18.97
N GLY A 240 32.22 6.44 -19.59
CA GLY A 240 32.41 6.04 -20.98
C GLY A 240 31.52 6.84 -21.95
N GLU A 241 30.80 6.14 -22.84
CA GLU A 241 29.97 6.74 -23.89
C GLU A 241 28.78 7.53 -23.33
N ASP A 242 28.20 7.11 -22.20
CA ASP A 242 27.09 7.85 -21.58
C ASP A 242 27.54 9.20 -21.05
N ARG A 243 28.79 9.30 -20.58
CA ARG A 243 29.39 10.58 -20.21
C ARG A 243 29.57 11.47 -21.43
N GLN A 244 29.89 10.90 -22.58
CA GLN A 244 30.02 11.64 -23.83
C GLN A 244 28.67 12.25 -24.26
N ARG A 245 27.59 11.47 -24.21
CA ARG A 245 26.22 11.94 -24.45
C ARG A 245 25.83 13.03 -23.45
N LEU A 246 26.12 12.84 -22.15
CA LEU A 246 25.85 13.84 -21.13
C LEU A 246 26.60 15.15 -21.42
N ASN A 247 27.90 15.08 -21.70
CA ASN A 247 28.71 16.24 -22.02
C ASN A 247 28.18 16.99 -23.25
N ARG A 248 27.65 16.28 -24.25
CA ARG A 248 27.01 16.90 -25.42
C ARG A 248 25.77 17.69 -25.02
N LEU A 249 24.87 17.08 -24.25
CA LEU A 249 23.65 17.73 -23.77
C LEU A 249 23.93 18.90 -22.82
N LEU A 250 25.00 18.84 -22.03
CA LEU A 250 25.45 19.93 -21.17
C LEU A 250 25.95 21.13 -21.98
N LEU A 251 26.71 20.89 -23.05
CA LEU A 251 27.18 21.96 -23.93
C LEU A 251 26.03 22.60 -24.71
N GLU A 252 25.03 21.82 -25.14
CA GLU A 252 23.80 22.36 -25.74
C GLU A 252 23.04 23.29 -24.80
N ALA A 253 22.89 22.88 -23.53
CA ALA A 253 22.22 23.71 -22.52
C ALA A 253 23.01 24.98 -22.20
N ALA A 254 24.34 24.94 -22.30
CA ALA A 254 25.20 26.09 -22.06
C ALA A 254 25.24 27.08 -23.23
N TYR A 255 25.07 26.60 -24.46
CA TYR A 255 25.19 27.39 -25.68
C TYR A 255 23.99 27.21 -26.63
N PRO A 256 22.73 27.45 -26.17
CA PRO A 256 21.52 27.15 -26.94
C PRO A 256 21.36 27.99 -28.21
N ASP A 257 21.92 29.20 -28.23
CA ASP A 257 21.89 30.10 -29.38
C ASP A 257 22.88 29.66 -30.47
N TYR A 258 23.95 28.98 -30.08
CA TYR A 258 25.05 28.61 -30.99
C TYR A 258 25.00 27.14 -31.43
N ILE A 259 24.52 26.24 -30.56
CA ILE A 259 24.51 24.80 -30.78
C ILE A 259 23.10 24.32 -31.07
N SER A 260 22.94 23.55 -32.15
CA SER A 260 21.70 22.87 -32.49
C SER A 260 21.42 21.74 -31.49
N PRO A 261 20.18 21.59 -30.98
CA PRO A 261 19.80 20.50 -30.11
C PRO A 261 20.09 19.14 -30.76
N SER A 262 20.77 18.26 -30.03
CA SER A 262 20.88 16.89 -30.48
C SER A 262 19.59 16.15 -30.15
N HIS A 263 19.16 15.33 -31.10
CA HIS A 263 17.97 14.51 -30.96
C HIS A 263 18.31 13.23 -30.16
N ILE A 264 19.15 13.29 -29.13
CA ILE A 264 19.51 12.13 -28.31
C ILE A 264 18.29 11.73 -27.45
N PRO A 265 17.76 10.50 -27.59
CA PRO A 265 16.62 10.07 -26.81
C PRO A 265 17.01 9.87 -25.34
N THR A 266 16.01 9.94 -24.47
CA THR A 266 16.17 9.65 -23.04
C THR A 266 16.44 8.16 -22.83
N LEU A 267 17.10 7.83 -21.71
CA LEU A 267 17.35 6.42 -21.36
C LEU A 267 16.05 5.66 -21.14
N ALA A 268 15.04 6.32 -20.57
CA ALA A 268 13.71 5.73 -20.38
C ALA A 268 13.03 5.40 -21.72
N GLU A 269 13.09 6.28 -22.73
CA GLU A 269 12.51 6.00 -24.06
C GLU A 269 13.19 4.80 -24.72
N VAL A 270 14.53 4.73 -24.65
CA VAL A 270 15.29 3.59 -25.19
C VAL A 270 14.95 2.30 -24.45
N GLU A 271 14.87 2.32 -23.12
CA GLU A 271 14.49 1.17 -22.31
C GLU A 271 13.09 0.67 -22.65
N GLN A 272 12.11 1.57 -22.77
CA GLN A 272 10.73 1.21 -23.11
C GLN A 272 10.62 0.57 -24.50
N GLY A 273 11.31 1.13 -25.50
CA GLY A 273 11.37 0.54 -26.84
C GLY A 273 11.98 -0.87 -26.80
N LEU A 274 13.08 -1.04 -26.08
CA LEU A 274 13.73 -2.34 -25.90
C LEU A 274 12.82 -3.34 -25.17
N ILE A 275 12.17 -2.94 -24.07
CA ILE A 275 11.24 -3.80 -23.33
C ILE A 275 10.14 -4.32 -24.26
N LYS A 276 9.52 -3.42 -25.05
CA LYS A 276 8.47 -3.78 -25.98
C LYS A 276 8.95 -4.77 -27.04
N GLY A 277 10.08 -4.48 -27.69
CA GLY A 277 10.65 -5.34 -28.74
C GLY A 277 11.12 -6.70 -28.21
N LEU A 278 11.74 -6.74 -27.03
CA LEU A 278 12.16 -7.98 -26.40
C LEU A 278 10.95 -8.82 -25.97
N ASN A 279 9.90 -8.22 -25.41
CA ASN A 279 8.67 -8.94 -25.06
C ASN A 279 7.95 -9.53 -26.27
N HIS A 280 7.98 -8.85 -27.41
CA HIS A 280 7.51 -9.42 -28.67
C HIS A 280 8.38 -10.62 -29.09
N SER A 281 9.70 -10.48 -29.01
CA SER A 281 10.66 -11.53 -29.35
C SER A 281 10.56 -12.76 -28.44
N LEU A 282 10.13 -12.61 -27.17
CA LEU A 282 9.91 -13.75 -26.26
C LEU A 282 8.84 -14.72 -26.76
N GLN A 283 7.91 -14.26 -27.59
CA GLN A 283 6.83 -15.08 -28.14
C GLN A 283 7.22 -15.78 -29.44
N ASP A 284 8.42 -15.50 -29.96
CA ASP A 284 8.90 -16.01 -31.25
C ASP A 284 9.57 -17.39 -31.09
N PRO A 285 9.04 -18.46 -31.72
CA PRO A 285 9.63 -19.79 -31.66
C PRO A 285 11.02 -19.89 -32.30
N LEU A 286 11.37 -18.98 -33.23
CA LEU A 286 12.64 -19.01 -33.94
C LEU A 286 13.79 -18.45 -33.10
N LEU A 287 13.50 -17.63 -32.09
CA LEU A 287 14.53 -17.05 -31.21
C LEU A 287 15.34 -18.16 -30.50
N TYR A 288 14.66 -19.20 -30.00
CA TYR A 288 15.28 -20.34 -29.34
C TYR A 288 16.22 -21.12 -30.27
N GLN A 289 15.93 -21.13 -31.57
CA GLN A 289 16.68 -21.90 -32.58
C GLN A 289 17.98 -21.23 -33.03
N LYS A 290 18.23 -19.97 -32.64
CA LYS A 290 19.42 -19.18 -33.02
C LYS A 290 20.62 -19.40 -32.10
N THR A 291 20.68 -20.53 -31.39
CA THR A 291 21.77 -20.83 -30.45
C THR A 291 22.30 -22.25 -30.61
N ASP A 292 23.55 -22.46 -30.21
CA ASP A 292 24.24 -23.77 -30.21
C ASP A 292 23.73 -24.76 -29.13
N GLN A 293 22.55 -24.52 -28.54
CA GLN A 293 22.00 -25.41 -27.51
C GLN A 293 21.44 -26.71 -28.13
N PRO A 294 21.55 -27.85 -27.43
CA PRO A 294 21.02 -29.12 -27.92
C PRO A 294 19.51 -29.01 -28.13
N GLN A 295 19.08 -29.15 -29.38
CA GLN A 295 17.67 -29.01 -29.78
C GLN A 295 16.84 -30.14 -29.17
N SER A 296 15.84 -29.78 -28.35
CA SER A 296 14.81 -30.71 -27.90
C SER A 296 13.89 -31.07 -29.07
N GLN A 297 13.40 -32.31 -29.13
CA GLN A 297 12.58 -32.82 -30.23
C GLN A 297 11.18 -32.16 -30.33
N THR A 298 10.76 -31.45 -29.28
CA THR A 298 9.48 -30.72 -29.22
C THR A 298 9.71 -29.23 -29.03
N LEU A 299 9.20 -28.42 -29.95
CA LEU A 299 9.17 -26.97 -29.83
C LEU A 299 8.28 -26.56 -28.65
N PRO A 300 8.79 -25.75 -27.69
CA PRO A 300 7.98 -25.22 -26.60
C PRO A 300 6.90 -24.29 -27.16
N ALA A 301 5.73 -24.27 -26.52
CA ALA A 301 4.61 -23.40 -26.91
C ALA A 301 4.05 -22.66 -25.70
N GLY A 302 3.42 -21.50 -25.93
CA GLY A 302 2.80 -20.71 -24.87
C GLY A 302 3.79 -20.23 -23.81
N THR A 303 3.46 -20.39 -22.53
CA THR A 303 4.26 -19.91 -21.40
C THR A 303 5.67 -20.53 -21.36
N ASP A 304 5.80 -21.81 -21.72
CA ASP A 304 7.10 -22.51 -21.70
C ASP A 304 8.09 -21.89 -22.70
N LEU A 305 7.59 -21.42 -23.86
CA LEU A 305 8.41 -20.72 -24.85
C LEU A 305 8.95 -19.39 -24.29
N ILE A 306 8.09 -18.61 -23.64
CA ILE A 306 8.47 -17.32 -23.03
C ILE A 306 9.54 -17.54 -21.96
N ILE A 307 9.38 -18.57 -21.10
CA ILE A 307 10.35 -18.92 -20.06
C ILE A 307 11.70 -19.24 -20.67
N GLN A 308 11.74 -20.11 -21.69
CA GLN A 308 12.98 -20.53 -22.33
C GLN A 308 13.67 -19.39 -23.08
N ASN A 309 12.92 -18.63 -23.88
CA ASN A 309 13.44 -17.45 -24.56
C ASN A 309 13.98 -16.41 -23.57
N ARG A 310 13.30 -16.23 -22.43
CA ARG A 310 13.79 -15.33 -21.38
C ARG A 310 15.10 -15.81 -20.77
N GLN A 311 15.20 -17.09 -20.43
CA GLN A 311 16.42 -17.68 -19.87
C GLN A 311 17.60 -17.61 -20.86
N LEU A 312 17.32 -17.79 -22.15
CA LEU A 312 18.30 -17.64 -23.23
C LEU A 312 18.85 -16.20 -23.27
N LEU A 313 17.98 -15.19 -23.28
CA LEU A 313 18.41 -13.79 -23.28
C LEU A 313 19.19 -13.43 -22.01
N GLU A 314 18.79 -13.96 -20.85
CA GLU A 314 19.54 -13.78 -19.60
C GLU A 314 20.91 -14.46 -19.57
N ALA A 315 21.10 -15.51 -20.37
CA ALA A 315 22.38 -16.20 -20.52
C ALA A 315 23.28 -15.50 -21.55
N ALA A 316 22.69 -14.99 -22.63
CA ALA A 316 23.41 -14.28 -23.69
C ALA A 316 23.86 -12.86 -23.27
N TYR A 317 23.07 -12.18 -22.44
CA TYR A 317 23.34 -10.81 -21.99
C TYR A 317 23.41 -10.69 -20.45
N PRO A 318 24.32 -11.40 -19.78
CA PRO A 318 24.33 -11.52 -18.31
C PRO A 318 24.65 -10.20 -17.59
N ASN A 319 25.35 -9.29 -18.27
CA ASN A 319 25.72 -7.97 -17.72
C ASN A 319 24.66 -6.90 -17.99
N GLU A 320 23.81 -7.12 -18.99
CA GLU A 320 22.81 -6.15 -19.43
C GLU A 320 21.40 -6.49 -18.93
N ILE A 321 21.06 -7.78 -18.84
CA ILE A 321 19.73 -8.26 -18.51
C ILE A 321 19.72 -8.84 -17.09
N ALA A 322 18.73 -8.44 -16.30
CA ALA A 322 18.51 -9.01 -14.98
C ALA A 322 17.91 -10.41 -15.06
N LYS A 323 18.19 -11.25 -14.06
CA LYS A 323 17.46 -12.51 -13.90
C LYS A 323 15.99 -12.20 -13.60
N SER A 324 15.04 -12.90 -14.22
CA SER A 324 13.60 -12.66 -14.07
C SER A 324 13.15 -12.76 -12.61
N TYR A 325 13.76 -13.66 -11.85
CA TYR A 325 13.49 -13.85 -10.42
C TYR A 325 14.16 -12.80 -9.51
N ALA A 326 15.00 -11.89 -10.04
CA ALA A 326 15.75 -10.95 -9.21
C ALA A 326 14.86 -10.01 -8.37
N PRO A 327 13.78 -9.40 -8.91
CA PRO A 327 12.88 -8.56 -8.11
C PRO A 327 12.24 -9.32 -6.94
N TYR A 328 11.81 -10.56 -7.20
CA TYR A 328 11.25 -11.44 -6.18
C TYR A 328 12.29 -11.81 -5.13
N ARG A 329 13.50 -12.18 -5.53
CA ARG A 329 14.58 -12.52 -4.59
C ARG A 329 14.95 -11.34 -3.68
N GLU A 330 15.06 -10.14 -4.22
CA GLU A 330 15.39 -8.96 -3.41
C GLU A 330 14.24 -8.58 -2.47
N ARG A 331 12.98 -8.68 -2.93
CA ARG A 331 11.79 -8.56 -2.06
C ARG A 331 11.85 -9.54 -0.88
N LEU A 332 12.11 -10.82 -1.16
CA LEU A 332 12.20 -11.86 -0.13
C LEU A 332 13.29 -11.56 0.91
N LYS A 333 14.49 -11.18 0.46
CA LYS A 333 15.57 -10.79 1.37
C LYS A 333 15.19 -9.60 2.25
N GLY A 334 14.54 -8.59 1.67
CA GLY A 334 14.05 -7.42 2.41
C GLY A 334 13.07 -7.81 3.52
N LEU A 335 12.07 -8.64 3.18
CA LEU A 335 11.09 -9.14 4.13
C LEU A 335 11.74 -9.92 5.27
N ILE A 336 12.69 -10.82 4.96
CA ILE A 336 13.45 -11.56 5.98
C ILE A 336 14.21 -10.60 6.90
N GLN A 337 14.85 -9.57 6.36
CA GLN A 337 15.60 -8.60 7.15
C GLN A 337 14.70 -7.84 8.13
N ILE A 338 13.51 -7.43 7.69
CA ILE A 338 12.56 -6.69 8.52
C ILE A 338 11.97 -7.60 9.61
N LEU A 339 11.57 -8.82 9.25
CA LEU A 339 11.08 -9.80 10.22
C LEU A 339 12.10 -10.09 11.32
N ARG A 340 13.39 -10.14 10.98
CA ARG A 340 14.48 -10.29 11.96
C ARG A 340 14.67 -9.09 12.89
N GLN A 341 14.23 -7.90 12.49
CA GLN A 341 14.37 -6.66 13.26
C GLN A 341 13.13 -6.34 14.12
N GLY A 342 12.04 -7.09 13.95
CA GLY A 342 10.77 -6.91 14.66
C GLY A 342 9.75 -6.14 13.82
N ALA A 343 8.81 -6.87 13.22
CA ALA A 343 7.85 -6.31 12.26
C ALA A 343 6.52 -5.82 12.86
N ALA A 344 6.28 -6.06 14.15
CA ALA A 344 5.01 -5.74 14.82
C ALA A 344 4.86 -4.27 15.25
N THR A 345 5.87 -3.43 14.99
CA THR A 345 5.84 -1.98 15.28
C THR A 345 5.29 -1.18 14.10
N LYS A 346 4.85 0.07 14.30
CA LYS A 346 4.32 0.87 13.18
C LYS A 346 5.38 1.08 12.09
N PRO A 347 6.65 1.38 12.42
CA PRO A 347 7.74 1.36 11.44
C PRO A 347 7.94 -0.02 10.82
N GLY A 348 7.88 -1.10 11.61
CA GLY A 348 8.04 -2.47 11.14
C GLY A 348 6.98 -2.89 10.13
N ILE A 349 5.71 -2.56 10.35
CA ILE A 349 4.61 -2.83 9.42
C ILE A 349 4.78 -2.00 8.15
N ILE A 350 5.13 -0.70 8.26
CA ILE A 350 5.41 0.14 7.09
C ILE A 350 6.56 -0.43 6.27
N ASP A 351 7.66 -0.82 6.92
CA ASP A 351 8.81 -1.41 6.26
C ASP A 351 8.46 -2.73 5.59
N LEU A 352 7.65 -3.57 6.25
CA LEU A 352 7.19 -4.84 5.73
C LEU A 352 6.33 -4.65 4.47
N VAL A 353 5.36 -3.74 4.51
CA VAL A 353 4.54 -3.35 3.36
C VAL A 353 5.43 -2.81 2.23
N ALA A 354 6.37 -1.92 2.57
CA ALA A 354 7.27 -1.29 1.61
C ALA A 354 8.17 -2.32 0.91
N ALA A 355 8.83 -3.19 1.67
CA ALA A 355 9.67 -4.26 1.13
C ALA A 355 8.85 -5.23 0.28
N ASN A 356 7.60 -5.51 0.69
CA ASN A 356 6.69 -6.34 -0.08
C ASN A 356 6.38 -5.75 -1.47
N LEU A 357 6.32 -4.43 -1.58
CA LEU A 357 6.15 -3.69 -2.83
C LEU A 357 7.47 -3.43 -3.57
N GLY A 358 8.59 -4.01 -3.12
CA GLY A 358 9.91 -3.83 -3.74
C GLY A 358 10.61 -2.51 -3.39
N ILE A 359 10.11 -1.78 -2.38
CA ILE A 359 10.74 -0.57 -1.83
C ILE A 359 11.77 -1.02 -0.79
N LEU A 360 13.01 -1.18 -1.23
CA LEU A 360 14.11 -1.72 -0.42
C LEU A 360 15.17 -0.64 -0.11
N GLY A 361 15.77 -0.75 1.08
CA GLY A 361 16.84 0.14 1.54
C GLY A 361 16.36 1.55 1.91
N ASP A 362 17.33 2.45 2.09
CA ASP A 362 17.13 3.80 2.66
C ASP A 362 17.46 4.93 1.69
N SER A 363 17.36 4.66 0.38
CA SER A 363 17.52 5.73 -0.61
C SER A 363 16.51 6.87 -0.39
N PRO A 364 16.81 8.13 -0.76
CA PRO A 364 15.85 9.23 -0.61
C PRO A 364 14.50 8.94 -1.28
N ALA A 365 14.51 8.25 -2.42
CA ALA A 365 13.30 7.81 -3.12
C ALA A 365 12.54 6.73 -2.33
N ALA A 366 13.24 5.74 -1.76
CA ALA A 366 12.62 4.71 -0.93
C ALA A 366 12.03 5.29 0.36
N GLN A 367 12.71 6.23 1.01
CA GLN A 367 12.18 6.93 2.18
C GLN A 367 10.96 7.78 1.84
N ALA A 368 10.99 8.50 0.72
CA ALA A 368 9.83 9.25 0.24
C ALA A 368 8.64 8.32 -0.03
N ALA A 369 8.87 7.17 -0.66
CA ALA A 369 7.86 6.15 -0.90
C ALA A 369 7.29 5.57 0.42
N LYS A 370 8.13 5.16 1.37
CA LYS A 370 7.71 4.66 2.69
C LYS A 370 6.82 5.65 3.43
N LYS A 371 7.12 6.95 3.37
CA LYS A 371 6.31 8.02 4.00
C LYS A 371 4.90 8.16 3.43
N THR A 372 4.64 7.63 2.24
CA THR A 372 3.30 7.65 1.64
C THR A 372 2.39 6.55 2.19
N ILE A 373 2.97 5.49 2.78
CA ILE A 373 2.22 4.44 3.47
C ILE A 373 1.85 4.96 4.86
N GLN A 374 0.56 4.96 5.17
CA GLN A 374 0.05 5.50 6.43
C GLN A 374 -0.64 4.41 7.23
N ILE A 375 -0.47 4.44 8.55
CA ILE A 375 -1.20 3.57 9.48
C ILE A 375 -2.05 4.46 10.38
N GLN A 376 -3.35 4.23 10.34
CA GLN A 376 -4.36 4.91 11.16
C GLN A 376 -4.93 3.91 12.18
N GLU A 377 -4.79 4.21 13.47
CA GLU A 377 -5.29 3.36 14.55
C GLU A 377 -6.69 3.81 14.99
N PHE A 378 -7.54 2.84 15.32
CA PHE A 378 -8.89 3.03 15.83
C PHE A 378 -9.04 2.26 17.14
N MET A 379 -9.51 2.98 18.16
CA MET A 379 -9.71 2.41 19.48
C MET A 379 -10.89 1.44 19.50
N PRO A 380 -10.79 0.33 20.24
CA PRO A 380 -11.93 -0.53 20.51
C PRO A 380 -13.05 0.28 21.18
N ARG A 381 -14.29 0.05 20.76
CA ARG A 381 -15.48 0.67 21.34
C ARG A 381 -16.37 -0.40 21.95
N LEU A 382 -16.69 -0.23 23.24
CA LEU A 382 -17.81 -0.90 23.87
C LEU A 382 -19.07 -0.48 23.13
N THR A 383 -19.63 -1.41 22.35
CA THR A 383 -20.85 -1.16 21.57
C THR A 383 -21.94 -2.02 22.17
N GLN A 384 -23.00 -1.39 22.69
CA GLN A 384 -24.17 -2.12 23.17
C GLN A 384 -24.84 -2.81 21.97
N LEU A 385 -24.94 -4.14 21.98
CA LEU A 385 -25.51 -4.89 20.86
C LEU A 385 -27.03 -4.75 20.74
N HIS A 386 -27.68 -4.32 21.82
CA HIS A 386 -29.12 -4.15 21.92
C HIS A 386 -29.41 -2.79 22.58
N PRO A 387 -29.26 -1.67 21.85
CA PRO A 387 -29.50 -0.34 22.39
C PRO A 387 -31.01 -0.10 22.65
N PRO A 388 -31.37 0.69 23.67
CA PRO A 388 -32.76 0.92 24.02
C PRO A 388 -33.53 1.51 22.82
N ASN A 389 -34.70 0.92 22.53
CA ASN A 389 -35.67 1.33 21.50
C ASN A 389 -35.46 0.82 20.07
N GLN A 390 -34.68 -0.25 19.85
CA GLN A 390 -34.66 -0.97 18.57
C GLN A 390 -35.63 -2.17 18.58
N PRO A 391 -36.60 -2.24 17.66
CA PRO A 391 -37.65 -3.28 17.66
C PRO A 391 -37.16 -4.66 17.18
N GLU A 392 -36.08 -4.72 16.41
CA GLU A 392 -35.51 -5.96 15.83
C GLU A 392 -34.82 -6.88 16.85
N HIS A 393 -34.80 -6.47 18.12
CA HIS A 393 -34.01 -7.04 19.20
C HIS A 393 -34.83 -7.33 20.47
N ARG A 394 -36.16 -7.31 20.35
CA ARG A 394 -37.10 -7.69 21.40
C ARG A 394 -37.71 -9.05 21.10
N TYR A 395 -37.63 -9.95 22.07
CA TYR A 395 -38.31 -11.24 22.00
C TYR A 395 -39.75 -11.07 22.47
N LEU A 396 -40.72 -11.42 21.65
CA LEU A 396 -42.12 -11.55 22.05
C LEU A 396 -42.33 -12.99 22.52
N LEU A 397 -42.42 -13.18 23.83
CA LEU A 397 -42.34 -14.51 24.44
C LEU A 397 -43.71 -14.95 24.97
N THR A 398 -44.06 -16.19 24.67
CA THR A 398 -45.03 -16.98 25.44
C THR A 398 -44.30 -17.68 26.60
N LEU A 399 -45.05 -18.18 27.59
CA LEU A 399 -44.43 -18.94 28.69
C LEU A 399 -43.90 -20.28 28.16
N GLN A 400 -42.72 -20.68 28.62
CA GLN A 400 -41.99 -21.89 28.20
C GLN A 400 -41.43 -21.86 26.77
N GLU A 401 -41.55 -20.75 26.05
CA GLU A 401 -40.92 -20.58 24.73
C GLU A 401 -39.41 -20.40 24.86
N GLU A 402 -38.66 -21.16 24.07
CA GLU A 402 -37.20 -21.05 24.00
C GLU A 402 -36.79 -20.00 22.95
N PHE A 403 -35.81 -19.17 23.30
CA PHE A 403 -35.20 -18.19 22.40
C PHE A 403 -33.67 -18.25 22.51
N GLU A 404 -32.99 -17.84 21.45
CA GLU A 404 -31.53 -17.89 21.37
C GLU A 404 -30.90 -16.51 21.50
N VAL A 405 -29.80 -16.43 22.24
CA VAL A 405 -29.01 -15.21 22.41
C VAL A 405 -27.55 -15.51 22.07
N TYR A 406 -26.98 -14.75 21.13
CA TYR A 406 -25.60 -14.90 20.68
C TYR A 406 -24.67 -13.88 21.34
N ASN A 407 -23.72 -14.37 22.14
CA ASN A 407 -22.61 -13.57 22.67
C ASN A 407 -21.37 -13.71 21.76
N PRO A 408 -20.94 -12.65 21.05
CA PRO A 408 -19.74 -12.68 20.22
C PRO A 408 -18.43 -12.52 21.00
N ASN A 409 -18.46 -12.28 22.31
CA ASN A 409 -17.25 -12.06 23.11
C ASN A 409 -16.60 -13.40 23.51
N PRO A 410 -15.27 -13.42 23.71
CA PRO A 410 -14.53 -14.63 24.06
C PRO A 410 -14.67 -15.06 25.53
N GLN A 411 -15.34 -14.25 26.36
CA GLN A 411 -15.60 -14.53 27.77
C GLN A 411 -17.10 -14.34 28.07
N PRO A 412 -17.66 -15.01 29.10
CA PRO A 412 -19.03 -14.77 29.53
C PRO A 412 -19.23 -13.31 29.96
N GLU A 413 -20.41 -12.75 29.67
CA GLU A 413 -20.70 -11.34 29.93
C GLU A 413 -21.79 -11.14 30.99
N GLU A 414 -21.68 -10.04 31.72
CA GLU A 414 -22.78 -9.53 32.54
C GLU A 414 -23.88 -8.95 31.65
N ILE A 415 -25.13 -9.24 32.01
CA ILE A 415 -26.31 -8.84 31.24
C ILE A 415 -27.32 -8.11 32.10
N GLU A 416 -28.02 -7.17 31.48
CA GLU A 416 -29.23 -6.58 32.03
C GLU A 416 -30.44 -7.11 31.27
N ILE A 417 -31.45 -7.64 31.98
CA ILE A 417 -32.65 -8.20 31.36
C ILE A 417 -33.83 -7.29 31.64
N PHE A 418 -34.41 -6.74 30.58
CA PHE A 418 -35.61 -5.92 30.63
C PHE A 418 -36.80 -6.73 30.14
N LEU A 419 -37.86 -6.78 30.93
CA LEU A 419 -39.08 -7.52 30.64
C LEU A 419 -40.28 -6.59 30.84
N ALA A 420 -41.10 -6.43 29.80
CA ALA A 420 -42.35 -5.68 29.88
C ALA A 420 -43.53 -6.63 29.63
N VAL A 421 -44.41 -6.73 30.61
CA VAL A 421 -45.57 -7.62 30.60
C VAL A 421 -46.66 -7.03 29.72
N GLN A 422 -47.27 -7.87 28.88
CA GLN A 422 -48.27 -7.39 27.92
C GLN A 422 -49.51 -6.82 28.63
N PRO A 423 -50.08 -5.69 28.15
CA PRO A 423 -51.29 -5.10 28.71
C PRO A 423 -52.50 -6.03 28.66
N THR A 424 -52.50 -6.96 27.71
CA THR A 424 -53.59 -7.90 27.46
C THR A 424 -53.50 -9.18 28.29
N LEU A 425 -52.50 -9.29 29.19
CA LEU A 425 -52.30 -10.49 29.99
C LEU A 425 -53.54 -10.75 30.90
N PRO A 426 -54.25 -11.88 30.72
CA PRO A 426 -55.52 -12.12 31.41
C PRO A 426 -55.38 -12.66 32.84
N VAL A 427 -54.14 -12.95 33.28
CA VAL A 427 -53.84 -13.61 34.56
C VAL A 427 -52.65 -12.95 35.25
N VAL A 428 -52.55 -13.13 36.57
CA VAL A 428 -51.40 -12.70 37.36
C VAL A 428 -50.34 -13.80 37.33
N LEU A 429 -49.08 -13.41 37.15
CA LEU A 429 -47.95 -14.33 37.19
C LEU A 429 -47.27 -14.25 38.56
N TYR A 430 -46.78 -15.38 39.03
CA TYR A 430 -46.02 -15.50 40.27
C TYR A 430 -44.64 -16.09 40.00
N ASN A 431 -43.66 -15.72 40.81
CA ASN A 431 -42.32 -16.30 40.79
C ASN A 431 -41.67 -16.31 39.39
N LEU A 432 -41.79 -15.19 38.67
CA LEU A 432 -41.30 -15.07 37.30
C LEU A 432 -39.79 -15.36 37.26
N ARG A 433 -39.38 -16.25 36.37
CA ARG A 433 -38.01 -16.74 36.25
C ARG A 433 -37.57 -16.75 34.80
N ILE A 434 -36.35 -16.30 34.56
CA ILE A 434 -35.68 -16.41 33.26
C ILE A 434 -34.56 -17.45 33.42
N VAL A 435 -34.61 -18.50 32.61
CA VAL A 435 -33.71 -19.67 32.71
C VAL A 435 -32.84 -19.77 31.48
N ASN A 436 -31.53 -19.91 31.67
CA ASN A 436 -30.63 -20.39 30.63
C ASN A 436 -30.76 -21.92 30.55
N CYS A 437 -31.25 -22.45 29.43
CA CYS A 437 -31.49 -23.87 29.23
C CYS A 437 -30.20 -24.69 29.11
N ASP A 438 -29.06 -24.06 28.78
CA ASP A 438 -27.80 -24.76 28.58
C ASP A 438 -26.97 -24.85 29.88
N THR A 439 -27.04 -23.84 30.74
CA THR A 439 -26.31 -23.80 32.03
C THR A 439 -27.20 -24.10 33.25
N GLU A 440 -28.51 -24.18 33.07
CA GLU A 440 -29.54 -24.26 34.11
C GLU A 440 -29.60 -23.07 35.08
N ALA A 441 -28.72 -22.09 34.91
CA ALA A 441 -28.69 -20.87 35.71
C ALA A 441 -29.91 -19.99 35.42
N SER A 442 -30.36 -19.23 36.41
CA SER A 442 -31.58 -18.44 36.27
C SER A 442 -31.66 -17.29 37.23
N VAL A 443 -32.40 -16.26 36.84
CA VAL A 443 -32.82 -15.17 37.74
C VAL A 443 -34.30 -15.27 38.02
N VAL A 444 -34.71 -15.04 39.28
CA VAL A 444 -36.08 -15.20 39.76
C VAL A 444 -36.54 -13.94 40.49
N TYR A 445 -37.71 -13.42 40.14
CA TYR A 445 -38.45 -12.47 40.96
C TYR A 445 -39.50 -13.19 41.80
N LYS A 446 -39.27 -13.29 43.11
CA LYS A 446 -40.18 -13.92 44.10
C LYS A 446 -41.32 -12.97 44.49
N GLY A 447 -42.20 -12.68 43.54
CA GLY A 447 -43.32 -11.76 43.73
C GLY A 447 -44.42 -11.97 42.70
N LYS A 448 -45.47 -11.15 42.81
CA LYS A 448 -46.56 -11.10 41.84
C LYS A 448 -46.24 -10.11 40.72
N VAL A 449 -46.62 -10.47 39.49
CA VAL A 449 -46.41 -9.69 38.28
C VAL A 449 -47.74 -9.58 37.54
N GLU A 450 -48.20 -8.35 37.33
CA GLU A 450 -49.48 -8.00 36.72
C GLU A 450 -49.31 -7.42 35.31
N ALA A 451 -50.42 -7.27 34.58
CA ALA A 451 -50.41 -6.66 33.25
C ALA A 451 -49.86 -5.22 33.31
N ASN A 452 -49.00 -4.86 32.35
CA ASN A 452 -48.23 -3.60 32.27
C ASN A 452 -47.04 -3.46 33.23
N ASP A 453 -46.71 -4.48 34.02
CA ASP A 453 -45.51 -4.42 34.85
C ASP A 453 -44.23 -4.44 33.98
N VAL A 454 -43.25 -3.66 34.40
CA VAL A 454 -41.91 -3.62 33.81
C VAL A 454 -40.90 -4.05 34.85
N LEU A 455 -40.14 -5.10 34.52
CA LEU A 455 -39.10 -5.69 35.34
C LEU A 455 -37.73 -5.44 34.69
N SER A 456 -36.75 -5.02 35.48
CA SER A 456 -35.36 -4.84 35.05
C SER A 456 -34.43 -5.57 36.00
N PHE A 457 -33.87 -6.69 35.55
CA PHE A 457 -32.90 -7.49 36.29
C PHE A 457 -31.49 -7.00 35.99
N ARG A 458 -30.71 -6.68 37.03
CA ARG A 458 -29.31 -6.28 36.96
C ARG A 458 -28.59 -6.73 38.22
N GLU A 459 -27.49 -7.46 38.06
CA GLU A 459 -26.70 -7.99 39.18
C GLU A 459 -27.64 -8.72 40.17
N ASP A 460 -27.64 -8.33 41.44
CA ASP A 460 -28.44 -8.95 42.49
C ASP A 460 -29.77 -8.23 42.73
N ILE A 461 -30.21 -7.37 41.81
CA ILE A 461 -31.41 -6.53 41.97
C ILE A 461 -32.37 -6.73 40.80
N VAL A 462 -33.66 -6.81 41.09
CA VAL A 462 -34.74 -6.60 40.12
C VAL A 462 -35.52 -5.36 40.48
N ASP A 463 -35.56 -4.40 39.57
CA ASP A 463 -36.44 -3.25 39.68
C ASP A 463 -37.79 -3.59 39.04
N VAL A 464 -38.88 -3.48 39.80
CA VAL A 464 -40.26 -3.65 39.31
C VAL A 464 -40.99 -2.31 39.41
N ASN A 465 -41.31 -1.71 38.27
CA ASN A 465 -41.99 -0.41 38.16
C ASN A 465 -41.33 0.73 38.98
N GLY A 466 -40.01 0.78 39.02
CA GLY A 466 -39.22 1.78 39.76
C GLY A 466 -38.96 1.42 41.23
N LYS A 467 -39.23 0.18 41.65
CA LYS A 467 -39.01 -0.31 43.02
C LYS A 467 -38.01 -1.47 43.01
N PRO A 468 -36.86 -1.36 43.69
CA PRO A 468 -35.86 -2.42 43.71
C PRO A 468 -36.22 -3.54 44.71
N TYR A 469 -35.96 -4.78 44.31
CA TYR A 469 -36.07 -6.00 45.10
C TYR A 469 -34.79 -6.83 44.95
N ALA A 470 -34.36 -7.51 46.01
CA ALA A 470 -33.19 -8.38 45.96
C ALA A 470 -33.49 -9.69 45.21
N THR A 471 -32.51 -10.17 44.45
CA THR A 471 -32.54 -11.46 43.73
C THR A 471 -31.28 -12.27 44.00
N GLU A 472 -31.22 -13.50 43.50
CA GLU A 472 -30.05 -14.39 43.63
C GLU A 472 -28.95 -14.09 42.59
N GLY A 473 -29.08 -13.02 41.81
CA GLY A 473 -28.12 -12.61 40.79
C GLY A 473 -28.59 -12.92 39.36
N THR A 474 -28.24 -12.06 38.40
CA THR A 474 -28.40 -12.33 36.97
C THR A 474 -27.35 -13.32 36.48
N PRO A 475 -27.73 -14.41 35.81
CA PRO A 475 -26.77 -15.36 35.24
C PRO A 475 -25.90 -14.69 34.15
N LEU A 476 -24.61 -15.02 34.13
CA LEU A 476 -23.70 -14.60 33.06
C LEU A 476 -24.16 -15.18 31.71
N LEU A 477 -24.05 -14.39 30.65
CA LEU A 477 -24.31 -14.83 29.28
C LEU A 477 -23.12 -15.64 28.76
N PRO A 478 -23.26 -16.95 28.50
CA PRO A 478 -22.17 -17.79 27.99
C PRO A 478 -21.63 -17.27 26.66
N THR A 479 -20.42 -17.70 26.28
CA THR A 479 -19.85 -17.39 24.96
C THR A 479 -20.64 -18.13 23.86
N HIS A 480 -20.71 -17.53 22.66
CA HIS A 480 -21.49 -18.02 21.53
C HIS A 480 -23.02 -18.05 21.80
N THR A 481 -23.75 -18.89 21.08
CA THR A 481 -25.20 -19.00 21.17
C THR A 481 -25.59 -19.77 22.42
N SER A 482 -26.53 -19.21 23.20
CA SER A 482 -27.16 -19.87 24.35
C SER A 482 -28.68 -19.79 24.25
N ARG A 483 -29.35 -20.81 24.78
CA ARG A 483 -30.81 -20.93 24.78
C ARG A 483 -31.40 -20.50 26.12
N TRP A 484 -32.49 -19.76 26.07
CA TRP A 484 -33.15 -19.17 27.22
C TRP A 484 -34.66 -19.36 27.13
N ARG A 485 -35.34 -19.35 28.27
CA ARG A 485 -36.81 -19.39 28.32
C ARG A 485 -37.37 -18.62 29.51
N LEU A 486 -38.61 -18.18 29.36
CA LEU A 486 -39.37 -17.49 30.40
C LEU A 486 -40.33 -18.46 31.08
N GLU A 487 -40.25 -18.55 32.41
CA GLU A 487 -41.12 -19.37 33.27
C GLU A 487 -41.83 -18.49 34.30
N ALA A 488 -43.03 -18.92 34.71
CA ALA A 488 -43.78 -18.31 35.79
C ALA A 488 -44.78 -19.33 36.37
N GLU A 489 -45.40 -19.00 37.48
CA GLU A 489 -46.52 -19.73 38.10
C GLU A 489 -47.83 -18.96 37.87
N LEU A 490 -48.95 -19.67 37.65
CA LEU A 490 -50.28 -19.04 37.43
C LEU A 490 -51.11 -18.90 38.71
N ALA A 491 -50.69 -19.58 39.78
CA ALA A 491 -51.28 -19.49 41.12
C ALA A 491 -50.19 -19.81 42.15
N GLU A 492 -50.27 -19.20 43.32
CA GLU A 492 -49.29 -19.34 44.40
C GLU A 492 -49.08 -20.82 44.78
N GLY A 493 -47.91 -21.39 44.45
CA GLY A 493 -47.57 -22.78 44.76
C GLY A 493 -47.93 -23.82 43.70
N TYR A 494 -48.37 -23.41 42.50
CA TYR A 494 -48.65 -24.31 41.37
C TYR A 494 -47.77 -23.96 40.15
N PRO A 495 -46.67 -24.72 39.91
CA PRO A 495 -45.88 -24.54 38.70
C PRO A 495 -46.69 -24.87 37.44
N LEU A 496 -46.44 -24.14 36.35
CA LEU A 496 -46.99 -24.43 35.04
C LEU A 496 -46.59 -25.87 34.62
N ALA A 497 -47.58 -26.76 34.49
CA ALA A 497 -47.35 -28.17 34.20
C ALA A 497 -46.83 -28.39 32.77
N ARG A 498 -45.78 -29.20 32.62
CA ARG A 498 -45.33 -29.74 31.32
C ARG A 498 -46.30 -30.84 30.85
N PHE A 499 -46.61 -30.83 29.56
CA PHE A 499 -47.55 -31.76 28.92
C PHE A 499 -46.96 -33.17 28.75
N ASP A 500 -46.56 -33.85 29.84
CA ASP A 500 -46.27 -35.30 29.77
C ASP A 500 -46.33 -36.10 31.09
N GLN A 501 -46.54 -35.52 32.29
CA GLN A 501 -46.48 -36.32 33.53
C GLN A 501 -47.49 -36.05 34.66
N GLN A 502 -48.78 -35.72 34.42
CA GLN A 502 -49.86 -35.97 35.42
C GLN A 502 -51.32 -35.81 34.93
N ARG A 503 -52.27 -36.29 35.75
CA ARG A 503 -53.70 -36.57 35.45
C ARG A 503 -54.52 -35.32 35.05
N PHE A 504 -55.41 -35.54 34.09
CA PHE A 504 -56.18 -34.60 33.24
C PHE A 504 -57.12 -33.57 33.95
N ASP A 505 -57.21 -33.57 35.28
CA ASP A 505 -58.32 -32.88 35.99
C ASP A 505 -57.89 -31.58 36.72
N GLN A 506 -56.67 -31.06 36.48
CA GLN A 506 -56.18 -29.79 37.05
C GLN A 506 -55.32 -28.96 36.06
N THR A 507 -55.79 -28.76 34.83
CA THR A 507 -55.04 -27.98 33.83
C THR A 507 -55.63 -26.58 33.60
N THR A 508 -54.89 -25.55 34.02
CA THR A 508 -55.00 -24.21 33.40
C THR A 508 -54.13 -24.24 32.14
N PHE A 509 -54.74 -24.01 30.99
CA PHE A 509 -54.10 -24.10 29.68
C PHE A 509 -52.89 -23.15 29.58
N VAL A 510 -51.82 -23.62 28.94
CA VAL A 510 -50.66 -22.80 28.55
C VAL A 510 -51.17 -21.56 27.83
N LEU A 511 -50.79 -20.37 28.29
CA LEU A 511 -51.06 -19.13 27.57
C LEU A 511 -50.29 -19.20 26.25
N SER A 512 -50.99 -19.53 25.17
CA SER A 512 -50.44 -19.49 23.80
C SER A 512 -50.33 -18.05 23.26
N GLU A 513 -50.74 -17.07 24.06
CA GLU A 513 -50.63 -15.65 23.77
C GLU A 513 -49.31 -15.11 24.32
N THR A 514 -48.74 -14.12 23.63
CA THR A 514 -47.54 -13.42 24.09
C THR A 514 -47.77 -12.84 25.48
N VAL A 515 -46.91 -13.22 26.42
CA VAL A 515 -47.02 -12.85 27.83
C VAL A 515 -46.18 -11.61 28.13
N ALA A 516 -44.99 -11.51 27.54
CA ALA A 516 -44.11 -10.37 27.75
C ALA A 516 -43.24 -10.10 26.52
N SER A 517 -42.73 -8.87 26.41
CA SER A 517 -41.57 -8.57 25.57
C SER A 517 -40.31 -8.55 26.43
N LEU A 518 -39.28 -9.26 26.00
CA LEU A 518 -37.99 -9.36 26.70
C LEU A 518 -36.87 -8.76 25.83
N GLU A 519 -35.97 -8.02 26.47
CA GLU A 519 -34.75 -7.44 25.88
C GLU A 519 -33.56 -7.77 26.79
N MET A 520 -32.50 -8.36 26.23
CA MET A 520 -31.23 -8.59 26.95
C MET A 520 -30.17 -7.61 26.47
N ARG A 521 -29.57 -6.87 27.39
CA ARG A 521 -28.58 -5.84 27.10
C ARG A 521 -27.21 -6.25 27.62
N PHE A 522 -26.24 -6.19 26.72
CA PHE A 522 -24.83 -6.46 27.01
C PHE A 522 -23.94 -5.75 25.98
N TYR A 523 -22.66 -5.67 26.28
CA TYR A 523 -21.68 -5.00 25.43
C TYR A 523 -20.94 -5.97 24.53
N LYS A 524 -20.65 -5.55 23.30
CA LYS A 524 -19.69 -6.21 22.41
C LYS A 524 -18.33 -5.57 22.55
N LEU A 525 -17.31 -6.40 22.75
CA LEU A 525 -15.92 -6.02 22.57
C LEU A 525 -15.63 -5.97 21.06
N THR A 526 -15.30 -4.79 20.55
CA THR A 526 -14.75 -4.66 19.20
C THR A 526 -13.22 -4.72 19.30
N PRO A 527 -12.53 -5.48 18.42
CA PRO A 527 -11.07 -5.51 18.43
C PRO A 527 -10.51 -4.11 18.14
N GLY A 528 -9.31 -3.81 18.65
CA GLY A 528 -8.57 -2.64 18.18
C GLY A 528 -8.31 -2.80 16.68
N VAL A 529 -8.52 -1.74 15.90
CA VAL A 529 -8.37 -1.81 14.43
C VAL A 529 -7.28 -0.85 14.01
N PHE A 530 -6.42 -1.23 13.07
CA PHE A 530 -5.62 -0.27 12.34
C PHE A 530 -5.81 -0.44 10.83
N ASP A 531 -5.84 0.69 10.13
CA ASP A 531 -5.95 0.77 8.68
C ASP A 531 -4.59 1.17 8.08
N VAL A 532 -4.05 0.31 7.23
CA VAL A 532 -2.85 0.55 6.44
C VAL A 532 -3.25 1.07 5.07
N LYS A 533 -3.10 2.38 4.89
CA LYS A 533 -3.39 3.09 3.64
C LYS A 533 -2.17 3.07 2.73
N ILE A 534 -2.32 2.45 1.57
CA ILE A 534 -1.26 2.23 0.58
C ILE A 534 -1.67 2.90 -0.75
N PRO A 535 -0.86 3.82 -1.29
CA PRO A 535 -1.10 4.35 -2.64
C PRO A 535 -1.05 3.26 -3.71
N TRP A 536 -1.92 3.36 -4.71
CA TRP A 536 -1.91 2.46 -5.87
C TRP A 536 -0.68 2.68 -6.74
N ASP A 537 -0.28 3.94 -6.92
CA ASP A 537 0.88 4.31 -7.72
C ASP A 537 1.97 4.85 -6.79
N ILE A 538 3.09 4.13 -6.71
CA ILE A 538 4.30 4.57 -6.00
C ILE A 538 5.41 4.72 -7.05
N PRO A 539 5.71 5.96 -7.48
CA PRO A 539 6.63 6.23 -8.58
C PRO A 539 7.96 5.49 -8.44
N GLY A 540 8.33 4.71 -9.46
CA GLY A 540 9.58 3.95 -9.51
C GLY A 540 9.60 2.60 -8.76
N PHE A 541 8.49 2.21 -8.13
CA PHE A 541 8.40 0.95 -7.37
C PHE A 541 7.26 0.04 -7.80
N THR A 542 6.06 0.57 -8.05
CA THR A 542 4.87 -0.23 -8.37
C THR A 542 4.88 -0.85 -9.78
N ASP A 543 5.68 -0.31 -10.71
CA ASP A 543 5.69 -0.75 -12.12
C ASP A 543 6.51 -2.03 -12.36
N LYS A 544 7.12 -2.59 -11.31
CA LYS A 544 8.04 -3.74 -11.43
C LYS A 544 7.35 -5.09 -11.43
N PHE A 545 6.09 -5.14 -10.98
CA PHE A 545 5.28 -6.34 -10.91
C PHE A 545 4.12 -6.22 -11.90
N GLN A 546 3.86 -7.27 -12.68
CA GLN A 546 2.70 -7.27 -13.57
C GLN A 546 1.40 -7.41 -12.76
N GLU A 547 0.36 -6.69 -13.14
CA GLU A 547 -0.97 -6.78 -12.51
C GLU A 547 -1.61 -8.17 -12.69
N ALA A 548 -1.31 -8.85 -13.81
CA ALA A 548 -1.79 -10.20 -14.07
C ALA A 548 -0.97 -11.24 -13.31
N GLY A 549 -1.49 -11.74 -12.18
CA GLY A 549 -0.92 -12.87 -11.42
C GLY A 549 -0.96 -12.69 -9.90
N ASP A 550 -0.01 -13.34 -9.22
CA ASP A 550 0.18 -13.28 -7.76
C ASP A 550 0.92 -11.99 -7.39
N HIS A 551 0.22 -10.86 -7.55
CA HIS A 551 0.76 -9.53 -7.29
C HIS A 551 1.11 -9.36 -5.81
N PRO A 552 2.24 -8.74 -5.43
CA PRO A 552 2.63 -8.62 -4.03
C PRO A 552 1.56 -8.01 -3.12
N ARG A 553 0.73 -7.11 -3.66
CA ARG A 553 -0.43 -6.50 -2.96
C ARG A 553 -1.39 -7.53 -2.36
N HIS A 554 -1.65 -8.65 -3.05
CA HIS A 554 -2.57 -9.69 -2.54
C HIS A 554 -2.02 -10.42 -1.31
N GLN A 555 -0.70 -10.34 -1.09
CA GLN A 555 -0.03 -11.01 0.02
C GLN A 555 0.06 -10.10 1.26
N ILE A 556 -0.16 -8.79 1.13
CA ILE A 556 0.04 -7.81 2.21
C ILE A 556 -0.86 -8.10 3.41
N ALA A 557 -2.14 -8.35 3.18
CA ALA A 557 -3.09 -8.67 4.26
C ALA A 557 -2.64 -9.91 5.03
N GLY A 558 -2.34 -11.00 4.33
CA GLY A 558 -1.88 -12.25 4.95
C GLY A 558 -0.52 -12.14 5.65
N ILE A 559 0.38 -11.25 5.20
CA ILE A 559 1.65 -11.01 5.91
C ILE A 559 1.40 -10.17 7.18
N ILE A 560 0.57 -9.14 7.11
CA ILE A 560 0.20 -8.31 8.27
C ILE A 560 -0.50 -9.14 9.34
N ASP A 561 -1.41 -10.04 8.93
CA ASP A 561 -2.11 -10.93 9.85
C ASP A 561 -1.18 -11.83 10.68
N LYS A 562 0.00 -12.16 10.14
CA LYS A 562 1.01 -12.97 10.83
C LYS A 562 1.89 -12.19 11.79
N VAL A 563 1.99 -10.87 11.63
CA VAL A 563 2.88 -10.01 12.44
C VAL A 563 2.13 -9.09 13.39
N LYS A 564 0.84 -8.85 13.18
CA LYS A 564 0.01 -8.05 14.09
C LYS A 564 -0.16 -8.75 15.44
N ALA A 565 -0.38 -7.95 16.48
CA ALA A 565 -0.73 -8.46 17.79
C ALA A 565 -2.05 -9.26 17.76
N ALA A 566 -2.16 -10.26 18.64
CA ALA A 566 -3.39 -11.03 18.80
C ALA A 566 -4.55 -10.10 19.20
N GLY A 567 -5.75 -10.34 18.67
CA GLY A 567 -6.93 -9.52 18.98
C GLY A 567 -7.00 -8.14 18.30
N VAL A 568 -6.00 -7.76 17.49
CA VAL A 568 -6.02 -6.53 16.67
C VAL A 568 -6.42 -6.87 15.23
N LEU A 569 -7.29 -6.09 14.60
CA LEU A 569 -7.66 -6.23 13.19
C LEU A 569 -6.83 -5.28 12.33
N GLY A 570 -6.14 -5.80 11.31
CA GLY A 570 -5.45 -5.00 10.30
C GLY A 570 -6.32 -4.89 9.04
N ILE A 571 -6.65 -3.67 8.62
CA ILE A 571 -7.34 -3.39 7.37
C ILE A 571 -6.34 -2.84 6.36
N ILE A 572 -6.36 -3.32 5.12
CA ILE A 572 -5.49 -2.84 4.05
C ILE A 572 -6.31 -2.04 3.05
N THR A 573 -6.07 -0.74 2.97
CA THR A 573 -6.79 0.19 2.10
C THR A 573 -5.89 0.64 0.95
N TYR A 574 -6.36 0.49 -0.29
CA TYR A 574 -5.63 0.95 -1.46
C TYR A 574 -6.23 2.23 -2.03
N GLN A 575 -5.40 3.25 -2.28
CA GLN A 575 -5.87 4.56 -2.76
C GLN A 575 -5.20 4.94 -4.08
N LYS A 576 -6.01 5.17 -5.12
CA LYS A 576 -5.50 5.73 -6.38
C LYS A 576 -5.94 7.19 -6.50
N ARG A 577 -4.96 8.07 -6.69
CA ARG A 577 -5.20 9.49 -6.97
C ARG A 577 -5.11 9.68 -8.46
N PHE A 578 -6.18 10.18 -9.05
CA PHE A 578 -6.19 10.57 -10.45
C PHE A 578 -6.07 12.07 -10.54
N GLN A 579 -5.23 12.51 -11.46
CA GLN A 579 -5.11 13.90 -11.83
C GLN A 579 -5.13 13.94 -13.35
N GLU A 580 -6.22 14.44 -13.90
CA GLU A 580 -6.38 14.57 -15.35
C GLU A 580 -6.38 16.06 -15.68
N THR A 581 -5.43 16.45 -16.53
CA THR A 581 -5.37 17.80 -17.09
C THR A 581 -6.02 17.72 -18.46
N HIS A 582 -7.19 18.33 -18.59
CA HIS A 582 -7.86 18.47 -19.88
C HIS A 582 -7.49 19.83 -20.45
N GLU A 583 -6.80 19.81 -21.60
CA GLU A 583 -6.57 21.01 -22.41
C GLU A 583 -7.79 21.17 -23.32
N ILE A 584 -8.72 22.04 -22.92
CA ILE A 584 -9.93 22.32 -23.71
C ILE A 584 -9.58 23.49 -24.63
N VAL A 585 -9.46 23.20 -25.92
CA VAL A 585 -9.33 24.23 -26.96
C VAL A 585 -10.73 24.51 -27.49
N ALA A 586 -11.28 25.68 -27.15
CA ALA A 586 -12.52 26.17 -27.73
C ALA A 586 -12.19 27.06 -28.94
N GLU A 587 -12.46 26.59 -30.15
CA GLU A 587 -12.28 27.37 -31.37
C GLU A 587 -13.54 28.21 -31.63
N LEU A 588 -13.48 29.52 -31.38
CA LEU A 588 -14.60 30.44 -31.60
C LEU A 588 -14.41 31.20 -32.92
N THR A 589 -15.00 30.70 -34.00
CA THR A 589 -14.96 31.36 -35.31
C THR A 589 -16.10 32.37 -35.41
N VAL A 590 -15.80 33.67 -35.47
CA VAL A 590 -16.79 34.73 -35.70
C VAL A 590 -16.83 35.08 -37.19
N GLU A 591 -17.83 34.58 -37.91
CA GLU A 591 -18.09 34.98 -39.30
C GLU A 591 -18.88 36.30 -39.34
N ARG A 592 -18.27 37.37 -39.86
CA ARG A 592 -19.01 38.60 -40.19
C ARG A 592 -19.65 38.47 -41.57
N SER A 593 -20.98 38.31 -41.63
CA SER A 593 -21.77 38.53 -42.85
C SER A 593 -21.98 40.04 -43.14
N PRO A 594 -22.16 40.44 -44.42
CA PRO A 594 -22.24 41.85 -44.79
C PRO A 594 -23.65 42.44 -44.60
N PHE A 595 -23.74 43.46 -43.74
CA PHE A 595 -24.77 44.52 -43.58
C PHE A 595 -26.22 44.15 -43.20
N ARG A 596 -26.72 44.68 -42.07
CA ARG A 596 -27.41 46.00 -41.94
C ARG A 596 -27.66 46.26 -40.44
N GLU A 597 -27.34 47.46 -39.95
CA GLU A 597 -27.67 47.89 -38.58
C GLU A 597 -29.18 48.04 -38.40
N GLU A 598 -29.79 47.20 -37.58
CA GLU A 598 -30.97 47.54 -36.79
C GLU A 598 -30.77 47.00 -35.37
N HIS A 599 -30.73 47.93 -34.40
CA HIS A 599 -30.75 47.62 -32.99
C HIS A 599 -32.08 46.96 -32.62
N LEU A 600 -32.04 45.75 -32.06
CA LEU A 600 -32.98 45.27 -31.04
C LEU A 600 -32.32 44.08 -30.33
N ALA A 601 -32.05 44.27 -29.04
CA ALA A 601 -31.47 43.27 -28.17
C ALA A 601 -32.51 42.21 -27.82
N GLU A 602 -32.19 40.93 -28.03
CA GLU A 602 -32.75 39.80 -27.29
C GLU A 602 -31.80 38.61 -27.43
N ASP A 603 -31.15 38.25 -26.31
CA ASP A 603 -30.20 37.15 -26.19
C ASP A 603 -30.92 35.80 -26.34
N HIS A 604 -30.75 35.15 -27.50
CA HIS A 604 -31.04 33.72 -27.65
C HIS A 604 -29.90 33.01 -28.38
N LEU A 605 -28.96 32.48 -27.58
CA LEU A 605 -27.87 31.63 -28.04
C LEU A 605 -28.41 30.22 -28.32
N THR A 606 -28.61 29.90 -29.60
CA THR A 606 -28.97 28.54 -30.04
C THR A 606 -27.78 27.96 -30.79
N ILE A 607 -27.13 26.93 -30.23
CA ILE A 607 -25.95 26.28 -30.81
C ILE A 607 -26.43 25.20 -31.78
N SER A 608 -26.13 25.34 -33.07
CA SER A 608 -26.25 24.25 -34.04
C SER A 608 -25.00 24.17 -34.92
N SER A 609 -24.39 22.99 -34.98
CA SER A 609 -23.17 22.68 -35.74
C SER A 609 -23.51 22.25 -37.18
N LYS A 610 -22.86 22.85 -38.17
CA LYS A 610 -22.77 22.34 -39.55
C LYS A 610 -21.37 22.56 -40.10
N GLN A 611 -20.79 21.49 -40.67
CA GLN A 611 -19.43 21.42 -41.23
C GLN A 611 -19.36 21.88 -42.69
N VAL A 612 -18.26 22.58 -43.06
CA VAL A 612 -17.31 22.37 -44.21
C VAL A 612 -16.56 23.71 -44.52
N PRO A 613 -15.26 23.70 -44.90
CA PRO A 613 -14.29 24.76 -44.55
C PRO A 613 -13.86 25.72 -45.68
N TYR A 614 -13.27 26.87 -45.32
CA TYR A 614 -12.44 27.74 -46.18
C TYR A 614 -11.10 28.08 -45.46
N PRO A 615 -10.02 28.46 -46.19
CA PRO A 615 -8.63 28.21 -45.75
C PRO A 615 -7.98 29.22 -44.81
N GLU A 616 -8.58 30.37 -44.53
CA GLU A 616 -7.92 31.44 -43.75
C GLU A 616 -8.89 32.13 -42.79
N GLY A 617 -9.20 31.45 -41.68
CA GLY A 617 -9.89 32.04 -40.53
C GLY A 617 -8.87 32.45 -39.47
N VAL A 618 -9.10 33.58 -38.80
CA VAL A 618 -8.29 33.99 -37.64
C VAL A 618 -8.64 33.09 -36.46
N VAL A 619 -7.71 32.21 -36.08
CA VAL A 619 -7.82 31.32 -34.92
C VAL A 619 -7.49 32.11 -33.67
N HIS A 620 -8.44 32.24 -32.75
CA HIS A 620 -8.17 32.61 -31.37
C HIS A 620 -8.08 31.31 -30.55
N GLU A 621 -6.86 30.92 -30.18
CA GLU A 621 -6.64 29.84 -29.22
C GLU A 621 -6.98 30.36 -27.82
N MET A 622 -8.12 29.93 -27.27
CA MET A 622 -8.35 29.97 -25.82
C MET A 622 -8.15 28.55 -25.30
N SER A 623 -7.04 28.33 -24.59
CA SER A 623 -6.78 27.10 -23.84
C SER A 623 -7.22 27.30 -22.39
N ASP A 624 -8.22 26.55 -21.96
CA ASP A 624 -8.53 26.40 -20.53
C ASP A 624 -8.00 25.05 -20.04
N ASN A 625 -7.24 25.09 -18.95
CA ASN A 625 -6.74 23.89 -18.27
C ASN A 625 -7.71 23.51 -17.15
N LEU A 626 -8.55 22.51 -17.39
CA LEU A 626 -9.39 21.95 -16.32
C LEU A 626 -8.61 20.87 -15.58
N LEU A 627 -8.32 21.15 -14.30
CA LEU A 627 -7.73 20.16 -13.40
C LEU A 627 -8.84 19.42 -12.66
N THR A 628 -9.03 18.14 -12.98
CA THR A 628 -9.91 17.26 -12.18
C THR A 628 -9.06 16.36 -11.29
N CYS A 629 -9.38 16.31 -10.01
CA CYS A 629 -8.72 15.43 -9.06
C CYS A 629 -9.75 14.59 -8.29
N GLY A 630 -9.44 13.31 -8.13
CA GLY A 630 -10.30 12.36 -7.42
C GLY A 630 -9.47 11.29 -6.72
N VAL A 631 -9.98 10.78 -5.60
CA VAL A 631 -9.39 9.65 -4.88
C VAL A 631 -10.39 8.50 -4.93
N PHE A 632 -10.00 7.39 -5.57
CA PHE A 632 -10.78 6.16 -5.56
C PHE A 632 -10.24 5.21 -4.51
N ASP A 633 -11.17 4.61 -3.78
CA ASP A 633 -10.93 3.54 -2.82
C ASP A 633 -11.01 2.18 -3.53
N TYR A 634 -9.90 1.45 -3.59
CA TYR A 634 -9.79 0.14 -4.22
C TYR A 634 -9.88 -1.03 -3.22
N THR A 635 -10.23 -0.76 -1.97
CA THR A 635 -10.22 -1.75 -0.87
C THR A 635 -11.13 -2.95 -1.14
N GLY A 636 -12.26 -2.74 -1.84
CA GLY A 636 -13.24 -3.80 -2.12
C GLY A 636 -12.89 -4.73 -3.28
N PHE A 637 -11.93 -4.37 -4.15
CA PHE A 637 -11.63 -5.18 -5.35
C PHE A 637 -10.61 -6.29 -5.08
N ASP A 638 -9.64 -6.09 -4.18
CA ASP A 638 -8.45 -6.97 -4.11
C ASP A 638 -7.93 -7.30 -2.68
N SER A 639 -8.57 -6.82 -1.61
CA SER A 639 -8.01 -6.95 -0.25
C SER A 639 -8.19 -8.33 0.39
N GLY A 640 -9.13 -9.14 -0.11
CA GLY A 640 -9.44 -10.44 0.50
C GLY A 640 -9.87 -10.35 1.97
N ASN A 641 -10.26 -9.16 2.45
CA ASN A 641 -10.73 -8.93 3.82
C ASN A 641 -11.99 -9.77 4.05
N ARG A 642 -11.84 -10.95 4.64
CA ARG A 642 -12.96 -11.82 5.00
C ARG A 642 -13.39 -11.52 6.43
N PHE A 643 -14.69 -11.41 6.65
CA PHE A 643 -15.29 -11.57 7.97
C PHE A 643 -15.23 -13.04 8.39
N ALA A 644 -14.96 -13.29 9.67
CA ALA A 644 -15.36 -14.52 10.35
C ALA A 644 -16.63 -14.21 11.16
#